data_AF-A0A100IAG5-F1
#
_entry.id   AF-A0A100IAG5-F1
#
_cell.length_a   1.000
_cell.length_b   1.000
_cell.length_c   1.000
_cell.angle_alpha   90.00
_cell.angle_beta   90.00
_cell.angle_gamma   90.00
#
_symmetry.space_group_name_H-M   'P 1'
#
loop_
_entity.id
_entity.type
_entity.pdbx_description
1 polymer ?
#
loop_
_entity_poly.entity_id
_entity_poly.type
_entity_poly.pdbx_seq_one_letter_code
_entity_poly.pdbx_strand_id
1 'polypeptide(L)'
;MTQHNPNNRSNIISERESRQVCFKFLDQTSRSFSVIIKELHSELLVPICIFYLVLRGLDTIEDDPSITVKTKQTLLRESENIIMKDGWTYDGNRPEEKDRELLVHFHHVIKEYKALKPAYKHIIKDITKIMGNGVADFCHKVTLGHPDNAGVMTIAEYELYCYYVAGCVGEGLTRFFIEAQLCNSSLLDNPTLPRSMSLFLQKTNIIRDVSEDHEDNRRFWPHQIRSKYVSNFADLFKPENREAAIECSSEMILNALEHVKECIFYLAGLNEQSIFNFCAVPQGMAIATLELCFRNPALFERNVNIKISRGDACQLMLECTQGLPGLCHIVSRYARCIKAKSSPNATKLFEINKICGTLIIDTCKLHCEPTTQHMMEPIFDSVAYDRLAKSYLLKMNRALSVANGDGFRAQDPVTEILLLEGYQRPVAPKKMSLPVPKISKSKEGFNSEANIFLGFIIPLELAYEILRFLDLRSIGMMLLVNSKTKEQVETMLDYPVLKTHAHETLNLMRQMKLSSHYTIGQIFNEFCQPKCRTCPNFGPFLYIPTMQRCCYECNLYKSSYGLGFVKNICYYFGIEEEDLNDLQLVHNIWLHDPPDCMANISQCKNLVSKLYGPEEAEVLDATVHIIEGEGVYLSEVEPTPYQRHGIPGGGCFWSERKRNRMKFMATVPFPYWDKRAQATDAGVYCTACAYFWREEVLFDGRGPWGCEEPCPLGWESSFRAYREADLPQHVETCLSVHALEMNPELRPHDVN
;
A
#
# COMPACT_ATOMS: atom_id res chain seq x y z
N MET A 1 24.15 9.04 -13.41
CA MET A 1 24.98 8.33 -12.41
C MET A 1 26.40 8.88 -12.43
N THR A 2 26.80 9.65 -11.41
CA THR A 2 28.20 10.01 -11.16
C THR A 2 28.71 9.16 -10.00
N GLN A 3 29.73 8.31 -10.23
CA GLN A 3 30.37 7.57 -9.15
C GLN A 3 31.14 8.53 -8.24
N HIS A 4 30.65 8.74 -7.01
CA HIS A 4 31.30 9.61 -6.04
C HIS A 4 32.59 8.98 -5.51
N ASN A 5 33.72 9.37 -6.09
CA ASN A 5 35.05 8.84 -5.78
C ASN A 5 35.47 9.14 -4.32
N PRO A 6 35.70 8.13 -3.45
CA PRO A 6 36.05 8.32 -2.05
C PRO A 6 37.31 9.18 -1.85
N ASN A 7 38.29 9.07 -2.76
CA ASN A 7 39.57 9.78 -2.68
C ASN A 7 39.41 11.32 -2.76
N ASN A 8 38.28 11.82 -3.26
CA ASN A 8 38.00 13.26 -3.28
C ASN A 8 37.54 13.77 -1.89
N ARG A 9 36.79 12.96 -1.14
CA ARG A 9 36.30 13.34 0.20
C ARG A 9 37.42 13.46 1.23
N SER A 10 38.37 12.52 1.23
CA SER A 10 39.56 12.57 2.09
C SER A 10 40.38 13.85 1.86
N ASN A 11 40.56 14.25 0.59
CA ASN A 11 41.31 15.46 0.22
C ASN A 11 40.59 16.74 0.66
N ILE A 12 39.25 16.78 0.56
CA ILE A 12 38.45 17.92 1.04
C ILE A 12 38.55 18.07 2.56
N ILE A 13 38.56 16.97 3.30
CA ILE A 13 38.68 17.00 4.78
C ILE A 13 40.10 17.42 5.19
N SER A 14 41.14 16.95 4.49
CA SER A 14 42.54 17.21 4.85
C SER A 14 43.10 18.57 4.41
N GLU A 15 42.40 19.32 3.52
CA GLU A 15 42.87 20.58 2.92
C GLU A 15 43.46 21.60 3.92
N ARG A 16 42.91 21.68 5.15
CA ARG A 16 43.31 22.67 6.17
C ARG A 16 43.26 22.09 7.57
N GLU A 17 44.24 22.43 8.39
CA GLU A 17 44.29 22.11 9.83
C GLU A 17 42.98 22.49 10.56
N SER A 18 42.46 23.70 10.33
CA SER A 18 41.19 24.14 10.93
C SER A 18 40.00 23.27 10.54
N ARG A 19 40.00 22.71 9.32
CA ARG A 19 38.97 21.79 8.85
C ARG A 19 39.13 20.39 9.43
N GLN A 20 40.37 19.89 9.51
CA GLN A 20 40.67 18.61 10.18
C GLN A 20 40.21 18.64 11.65
N VAL A 21 40.45 19.76 12.34
CA VAL A 21 39.95 19.99 13.71
C VAL A 21 38.41 20.02 13.76
N CYS A 22 37.74 20.68 12.81
CA CYS A 22 36.27 20.64 12.73
C CYS A 22 35.73 19.21 12.53
N PHE A 23 36.27 18.42 11.60
CA PHE A 23 35.82 17.03 11.42
C PHE A 23 36.16 16.12 12.61
N LYS A 24 37.26 16.39 13.34
CA LYS A 24 37.54 15.74 14.62
C LYS A 24 36.46 16.06 15.66
N PHE A 25 36.06 17.32 15.81
CA PHE A 25 34.95 17.67 16.71
C PHE A 25 33.62 17.05 16.26
N LEU A 26 33.35 16.96 14.96
CA LEU A 26 32.16 16.28 14.44
C LEU A 26 32.12 14.80 14.91
N ASP A 27 33.23 14.06 14.81
CA ASP A 27 33.35 12.70 15.32
C ASP A 27 33.17 12.57 16.84
N GLN A 28 33.71 13.54 17.60
CA GLN A 28 33.63 13.53 19.08
C GLN A 28 32.21 13.86 19.57
N THR A 29 31.58 14.88 19.00
CA THR A 29 30.25 15.35 19.40
C THR A 29 29.13 14.40 18.96
N SER A 30 29.20 13.82 17.75
CA SER A 30 28.15 12.94 17.22
C SER A 30 28.65 11.76 16.38
N ARG A 31 28.61 10.57 16.99
CA ARG A 31 29.05 9.31 16.38
C ARG A 31 28.27 8.94 15.11
N SER A 32 26.94 8.89 15.17
CA SER A 32 26.11 8.45 14.04
C SER A 32 26.02 9.52 12.95
N PHE A 33 25.76 10.79 13.30
CA PHE A 33 25.66 11.85 12.30
C PHE A 33 26.99 12.18 11.62
N SER A 34 28.16 12.00 12.27
CA SER A 34 29.44 12.24 11.61
C SER A 34 29.63 11.35 10.38
N VAL A 35 29.28 10.06 10.47
CA VAL A 35 29.35 9.12 9.32
C VAL A 35 28.46 9.63 8.19
N ILE A 36 27.20 9.95 8.50
CA ILE A 36 26.19 10.35 7.52
C ILE A 36 26.53 11.72 6.88
N ILE A 37 27.05 12.68 7.65
CA ILE A 37 27.53 13.99 7.14
C ILE A 37 28.74 13.81 6.23
N LYS A 38 29.64 12.85 6.53
CA LYS A 38 30.78 12.49 5.66
C LYS A 38 30.35 11.79 4.37
N GLU A 39 29.12 11.28 4.29
CA GLU A 39 28.54 10.69 3.08
C GLU A 39 27.80 11.69 2.18
N LEU A 40 27.70 12.96 2.56
CA LEU A 40 27.09 14.02 1.74
C LEU A 40 27.84 14.32 0.43
N HIS A 41 27.15 14.98 -0.49
CA HIS A 41 27.72 15.60 -1.68
C HIS A 41 28.84 16.57 -1.31
N SER A 42 29.92 16.62 -2.10
CA SER A 42 31.15 17.35 -1.75
C SER A 42 30.95 18.86 -1.56
N GLU A 43 29.96 19.43 -2.23
CA GLU A 43 29.53 20.83 -2.09
C GLU A 43 28.91 21.14 -0.71
N LEU A 44 28.22 20.17 -0.10
CA LEU A 44 27.51 20.31 1.19
C LEU A 44 28.30 19.81 2.40
N LEU A 45 29.27 18.91 2.18
CA LEU A 45 30.09 18.26 3.21
C LEU A 45 30.70 19.24 4.23
N VAL A 46 31.35 20.31 3.77
CA VAL A 46 31.96 21.31 4.68
C VAL A 46 30.93 22.29 5.24
N PRO A 47 30.02 22.91 4.44
CA PRO A 47 29.01 23.81 4.98
C PRO A 47 28.12 23.19 6.07
N ILE A 48 27.66 21.95 5.89
CA ILE A 48 26.78 21.27 6.87
C ILE A 48 27.58 20.80 8.11
N CYS A 49 28.84 20.40 7.96
CA CYS A 49 29.74 20.14 9.10
C CYS A 49 29.89 21.39 9.98
N ILE A 50 30.19 22.55 9.37
CA ILE A 50 30.33 23.82 10.12
C ILE A 50 28.98 24.29 10.71
N PHE A 51 27.88 24.14 9.99
CA PHE A 51 26.54 24.45 10.50
C PHE A 51 26.21 23.62 11.74
N TYR A 52 26.43 22.29 11.68
CA TYR A 52 26.23 21.40 12.83
C TYR A 52 27.08 21.83 14.04
N LEU A 53 28.36 22.13 13.84
CA LEU A 53 29.27 22.54 14.92
C LEU A 53 28.91 23.90 15.53
N VAL A 54 28.40 24.85 14.73
CA VAL A 54 27.88 26.12 15.26
C VAL A 54 26.70 25.86 16.19
N LEU A 55 25.70 25.09 15.75
CA LEU A 55 24.51 24.82 16.56
C LEU A 55 24.83 23.96 17.79
N ARG A 56 25.71 22.96 17.68
CA ARG A 56 26.23 22.16 18.81
C ARG A 56 26.94 23.04 19.85
N GLY A 57 27.58 24.13 19.43
CA GLY A 57 28.14 25.15 20.33
C GLY A 57 27.08 25.93 21.11
N LEU A 58 25.93 26.24 20.49
CA LEU A 58 24.79 26.86 21.20
C LEU A 58 24.13 25.86 22.16
N ASP A 59 23.91 24.61 21.73
CA ASP A 59 23.39 23.49 22.52
C ASP A 59 24.19 23.31 23.83
N THR A 60 25.53 23.34 23.72
CA THR A 60 26.46 23.22 24.86
C THR A 60 26.47 24.45 25.80
N ILE A 61 25.87 25.58 25.39
CA ILE A 61 25.63 26.76 26.24
C ILE A 61 24.21 26.76 26.83
N GLU A 62 23.23 26.18 26.14
CA GLU A 62 21.88 25.94 26.68
C GLU A 62 21.90 24.90 27.79
N ASP A 63 22.55 23.76 27.59
CA ASP A 63 22.41 22.61 28.49
C ASP A 63 23.16 22.76 29.81
N ASP A 64 24.34 23.40 29.83
CA ASP A 64 25.20 23.44 31.02
C ASP A 64 24.55 24.24 32.17
N PRO A 65 24.15 23.60 33.29
CA PRO A 65 23.43 24.27 34.37
C PRO A 65 24.32 25.21 35.21
N SER A 66 25.65 25.17 35.04
CA SER A 66 26.57 26.07 35.75
C SER A 66 26.59 27.49 35.18
N ILE A 67 26.25 27.67 33.90
CA ILE A 67 26.24 28.99 33.26
C ILE A 67 25.00 29.78 33.71
N THR A 68 25.20 30.95 34.33
CA THR A 68 24.07 31.79 34.79
C THR A 68 23.16 32.17 33.63
N VAL A 69 21.84 32.22 33.85
CA VAL A 69 20.86 32.50 32.77
C VAL A 69 21.08 33.88 32.12
N LYS A 70 21.59 34.87 32.85
CA LYS A 70 21.99 36.16 32.26
C LYS A 70 23.15 36.00 31.27
N THR A 71 24.13 35.16 31.60
CA THR A 71 25.24 34.80 30.71
C THR A 71 24.73 34.02 29.50
N LYS A 72 23.88 32.98 29.70
CA LYS A 72 23.25 32.22 28.61
C LYS A 72 22.52 33.12 27.62
N GLN A 73 21.58 33.96 28.10
CA GLN A 73 20.84 34.89 27.25
C GLN A 73 21.77 35.83 26.45
N THR A 74 22.85 36.33 27.07
CA THR A 74 23.80 37.22 26.39
C THR A 74 24.53 36.49 25.27
N LEU A 75 25.04 35.28 25.53
CA LEU A 75 25.78 34.46 24.54
C LEU A 75 24.85 33.98 23.41
N LEU A 76 23.65 33.53 23.76
CA LEU A 76 22.68 32.99 22.80
C LEU A 76 22.11 34.08 21.89
N ARG A 77 21.78 35.28 22.39
CA ARG A 77 21.31 36.38 21.52
C ARG A 77 22.41 36.99 20.65
N GLU A 78 23.65 37.04 21.13
CA GLU A 78 24.80 37.53 20.34
C GLU A 78 25.46 36.43 19.48
N SER A 79 24.94 35.21 19.47
CA SER A 79 25.48 34.05 18.74
C SER A 79 25.75 34.34 17.26
N GLU A 80 24.83 35.05 16.58
CA GLU A 80 24.94 35.50 15.19
C GLU A 80 26.13 36.45 14.92
N ASN A 81 26.61 37.14 15.95
CA ASN A 81 27.76 38.04 15.91
C ASN A 81 29.03 37.36 16.42
N ILE A 82 28.90 36.45 17.39
CA ILE A 82 29.98 35.59 17.90
C ILE A 82 30.60 34.76 16.75
N ILE A 83 29.80 34.13 15.89
CA ILE A 83 30.32 33.36 14.74
C ILE A 83 31.09 34.22 13.72
N MET A 84 30.99 35.55 13.80
CA MET A 84 31.73 36.48 12.95
C MET A 84 33.01 37.05 13.61
N LYS A 85 33.23 36.80 14.91
CA LYS A 85 34.33 37.39 15.69
C LYS A 85 35.59 36.53 15.62
N ASP A 86 36.65 37.05 15.00
CA ASP A 86 37.93 36.33 14.89
C ASP A 86 38.52 35.99 16.27
N GLY A 87 39.04 34.77 16.39
CA GLY A 87 39.66 34.27 17.61
C GLY A 87 38.70 34.04 18.78
N TRP A 88 37.37 34.13 18.60
CA TRP A 88 36.45 33.85 19.70
C TRP A 88 36.48 32.38 20.13
N THR A 89 36.49 32.20 21.45
CA THR A 89 36.48 30.94 22.19
C THR A 89 35.70 31.16 23.47
N TYR A 90 35.26 30.07 24.12
CA TYR A 90 34.57 30.11 25.39
C TYR A 90 35.01 28.96 26.30
N ASP A 91 35.35 29.30 27.54
CA ASP A 91 35.74 28.37 28.60
C ASP A 91 35.04 28.77 29.92
N GLY A 92 33.72 28.95 29.83
CA GLY A 92 32.84 29.22 30.98
C GLY A 92 31.91 28.05 31.32
N ASN A 93 32.07 26.91 30.64
CA ASN A 93 31.38 25.66 30.93
C ASN A 93 32.02 24.93 32.12
N ARG A 94 31.26 24.05 32.77
CA ARG A 94 31.78 23.08 33.75
C ARG A 94 32.82 22.14 33.11
N PRO A 95 33.90 21.72 33.81
CA PRO A 95 34.92 20.81 33.26
C PRO A 95 34.36 19.45 32.81
N GLU A 96 33.24 19.03 33.40
CA GLU A 96 32.55 17.77 33.10
C GLU A 96 31.69 17.84 31.82
N GLU A 97 31.53 19.02 31.22
CA GLU A 97 30.66 19.21 30.06
C GLU A 97 31.25 18.54 28.82
N LYS A 98 30.52 17.56 28.28
CA LYS A 98 31.00 16.55 27.33
C LYS A 98 31.62 17.18 26.08
N ASP A 99 30.99 18.23 25.57
CA ASP A 99 31.35 18.88 24.31
C ASP A 99 32.08 20.23 24.51
N ARG A 100 32.47 20.59 25.75
CA ARG A 100 33.16 21.86 26.11
C ARG A 100 34.35 22.19 25.20
N GLU A 101 35.15 21.18 24.82
CA GLU A 101 36.35 21.38 24.00
C GLU A 101 36.05 22.02 22.63
N LEU A 102 34.84 21.85 22.09
CA LEU A 102 34.39 22.55 20.88
C LEU A 102 34.32 24.07 21.09
N LEU A 103 33.89 24.52 22.27
CA LEU A 103 33.77 25.94 22.61
C LEU A 103 35.14 26.56 22.95
N VAL A 104 36.01 25.81 23.63
CA VAL A 104 37.40 26.20 23.89
C VAL A 104 38.18 26.42 22.58
N HIS A 105 37.89 25.61 21.55
CA HIS A 105 38.55 25.65 20.24
C HIS A 105 37.69 26.23 19.10
N PHE A 106 36.60 26.94 19.42
CA PHE A 106 35.58 27.39 18.45
C PHE A 106 36.12 28.33 17.36
N HIS A 107 37.27 28.96 17.59
CA HIS A 107 37.97 29.77 16.59
C HIS A 107 38.31 29.01 15.30
N HIS A 108 38.49 27.67 15.34
CA HIS A 108 38.63 26.85 14.13
C HIS A 108 37.33 26.79 13.31
N VAL A 109 36.17 26.68 13.98
CA VAL A 109 34.83 26.67 13.36
C VAL A 109 34.57 28.02 12.70
N ILE A 110 34.89 29.13 13.38
CA ILE A 110 34.78 30.50 12.84
C ILE A 110 35.67 30.69 11.60
N LYS A 111 36.88 30.14 11.60
CA LYS A 111 37.84 30.24 10.48
C LYS A 111 37.33 29.52 9.22
N GLU A 112 36.78 28.31 9.35
CA GLU A 112 36.16 27.62 8.19
C GLU A 112 34.80 28.24 7.81
N TYR A 113 33.97 28.67 8.78
CA TYR A 113 32.73 29.42 8.53
C TYR A 113 32.97 30.62 7.63
N LYS A 114 33.97 31.46 7.94
CA LYS A 114 34.32 32.63 7.12
C LYS A 114 34.76 32.27 5.70
N ALA A 115 35.34 31.08 5.50
CA ALA A 115 35.75 30.57 4.20
C ALA A 115 34.61 30.00 3.34
N LEU A 116 33.40 29.79 3.89
CA LEU A 116 32.23 29.33 3.13
C LEU A 116 31.73 30.39 2.12
N LYS A 117 30.93 29.95 1.14
CA LYS A 117 30.24 30.82 0.17
C LYS A 117 29.31 31.83 0.89
N PRO A 118 29.08 33.04 0.34
CA PRO A 118 28.25 34.07 0.99
C PRO A 118 26.84 33.61 1.40
N ALA A 119 26.15 32.86 0.55
CA ALA A 119 24.81 32.34 0.83
C ALA A 119 24.80 31.35 2.01
N TYR A 120 25.73 30.40 2.05
CA TYR A 120 25.89 29.49 3.19
C TYR A 120 26.18 30.23 4.51
N LYS A 121 27.00 31.29 4.47
CA LYS A 121 27.22 32.14 5.65
C LYS A 121 25.94 32.83 6.10
N HIS A 122 25.14 33.33 5.16
CA HIS A 122 23.82 33.90 5.46
C HIS A 122 22.89 32.88 6.10
N ILE A 123 22.76 31.66 5.54
CA ILE A 123 21.90 30.60 6.07
C ILE A 123 22.30 30.25 7.51
N ILE A 124 23.59 30.00 7.77
CA ILE A 124 24.09 29.70 9.12
C ILE A 124 23.76 30.84 10.08
N LYS A 125 24.10 32.09 9.74
CA LYS A 125 23.86 33.24 10.62
C LYS A 125 22.38 33.42 10.96
N ASP A 126 21.52 33.29 9.96
CA ASP A 126 20.07 33.49 10.06
C ASP A 126 19.42 32.44 10.96
N ILE A 127 19.77 31.15 10.80
CA ILE A 127 19.28 30.10 11.71
C ILE A 127 19.89 30.22 13.12
N THR A 128 21.18 30.56 13.22
CA THR A 128 21.84 30.80 14.52
C THR A 128 21.14 31.91 15.31
N LYS A 129 20.74 33.00 14.63
CA LYS A 129 19.94 34.10 15.19
C LYS A 129 18.57 33.62 15.70
N ILE A 130 17.85 32.81 14.92
CA ILE A 130 16.51 32.33 15.25
C ILE A 130 16.57 31.40 16.47
N MET A 131 17.45 30.39 16.44
CA MET A 131 17.68 29.46 17.55
C MET A 131 18.12 30.22 18.82
N GLY A 132 19.18 31.02 18.73
CA GLY A 132 19.76 31.71 19.88
C GLY A 132 18.80 32.68 20.57
N ASN A 133 17.92 33.36 19.82
CA ASN A 133 16.90 34.21 20.45
C ASN A 133 15.77 33.40 21.09
N GLY A 134 15.24 32.38 20.41
CA GLY A 134 14.16 31.55 20.94
C GLY A 134 14.57 30.75 22.18
N VAL A 135 15.77 30.16 22.18
CA VAL A 135 16.33 29.48 23.35
C VAL A 135 16.56 30.46 24.50
N ALA A 136 17.04 31.69 24.23
CA ALA A 136 17.17 32.72 25.25
C ALA A 136 15.82 33.13 25.86
N ASP A 137 14.73 33.14 25.09
CA ASP A 137 13.37 33.41 25.57
C ASP A 137 12.86 32.28 26.49
N PHE A 138 13.05 31.01 26.12
CA PHE A 138 12.68 29.87 26.97
C PHE A 138 13.54 29.80 28.25
N CYS A 139 14.85 30.02 28.15
CA CYS A 139 15.74 30.18 29.31
C CYS A 139 15.27 31.32 30.24
N HIS A 140 14.75 32.42 29.70
CA HIS A 140 14.19 33.50 30.51
C HIS A 140 12.90 33.08 31.22
N LYS A 141 11.98 32.40 30.51
CA LYS A 141 10.71 31.91 31.07
C LYS A 141 10.92 31.02 32.30
N VAL A 142 11.90 30.12 32.26
CA VAL A 142 12.26 29.25 33.41
C VAL A 142 12.64 30.07 34.64
N THR A 143 13.32 31.22 34.47
CA THR A 143 13.69 32.11 35.60
C THR A 143 12.59 33.07 36.08
N LEU A 144 11.51 33.26 35.33
CA LEU A 144 10.37 34.11 35.72
C LEU A 144 9.19 33.33 36.31
N GLY A 145 9.13 32.01 36.07
CA GLY A 145 8.04 31.17 36.55
C GLY A 145 8.11 30.90 38.06
N HIS A 146 6.94 30.82 38.70
CA HIS A 146 6.79 30.01 39.92
C HIS A 146 7.19 28.55 39.62
N PRO A 147 7.58 27.73 40.62
CA PRO A 147 8.08 26.36 40.42
C PRO A 147 7.17 25.44 39.59
N ASP A 148 5.87 25.72 39.57
CA ASP A 148 4.83 24.96 38.86
C ASP A 148 4.60 25.43 37.40
N ASN A 149 5.01 26.67 37.08
CA ASN A 149 4.85 27.34 35.78
C ASN A 149 6.18 27.55 35.03
N ALA A 150 7.32 27.21 35.64
CA ALA A 150 8.68 27.42 35.11
C ALA A 150 9.09 26.42 33.99
N GLY A 151 8.18 26.05 33.09
CA GLY A 151 8.44 25.07 32.04
C GLY A 151 7.52 25.21 30.82
N VAL A 152 7.45 24.14 30.02
CA VAL A 152 6.53 24.07 28.87
C VAL A 152 5.12 23.78 29.38
N MET A 153 4.15 24.65 29.05
CA MET A 153 2.79 24.58 29.61
C MET A 153 1.79 24.02 28.61
N THR A 154 1.86 24.43 27.33
CA THR A 154 0.91 24.00 26.29
C THR A 154 1.61 23.22 25.16
N ILE A 155 0.84 22.50 24.36
CA ILE A 155 1.35 21.81 23.16
C ILE A 155 1.88 22.83 22.14
N ALA A 156 1.25 24.00 22.02
CA ALA A 156 1.75 25.08 21.15
C ALA A 156 3.11 25.64 21.63
N GLU A 157 3.33 25.74 22.95
CA GLU A 157 4.66 26.10 23.49
C GLU A 157 5.69 24.99 23.29
N TYR A 158 5.27 23.72 23.36
CA TYR A 158 6.15 22.57 23.11
C TYR A 158 6.65 22.56 21.67
N GLU A 159 5.76 22.81 20.72
CA GLU A 159 6.09 22.91 19.29
C GLU A 159 6.88 24.18 18.96
N LEU A 160 6.64 25.29 19.66
CA LEU A 160 7.46 26.51 19.54
C LEU A 160 8.89 26.29 20.09
N TYR A 161 9.06 25.61 21.21
CA TYR A 161 10.38 25.24 21.72
C TYR A 161 11.10 24.33 20.72
N CYS A 162 10.46 23.24 20.30
CA CYS A 162 11.01 22.30 19.31
C CYS A 162 11.26 22.98 17.94
N TYR A 163 10.54 24.04 17.59
CA TYR A 163 10.83 24.87 16.43
C TYR A 163 12.17 25.61 16.56
N TYR A 164 12.43 26.24 17.71
CA TYR A 164 13.66 26.99 17.93
C TYR A 164 14.91 26.10 18.03
N VAL A 165 14.84 24.94 18.70
CA VAL A 165 16.01 24.04 18.82
C VAL A 165 16.20 23.10 17.63
N ALA A 166 15.14 22.81 16.86
CA ALA A 166 15.21 21.87 15.72
C ALA A 166 14.49 22.34 14.44
N GLY A 167 13.26 22.86 14.53
CA GLY A 167 12.46 23.28 13.35
C GLY A 167 13.19 24.21 12.37
N CYS A 168 13.84 25.25 12.89
CA CYS A 168 14.62 26.18 12.09
C CYS A 168 15.89 25.53 11.46
N VAL A 169 16.37 24.42 12.02
CA VAL A 169 17.50 23.65 11.46
C VAL A 169 17.09 22.94 10.17
N GLY A 170 15.89 22.34 10.12
CA GLY A 170 15.34 21.75 8.89
C GLY A 170 15.06 22.79 7.80
N GLU A 171 14.55 23.97 8.17
CA GLU A 171 14.40 25.11 7.27
C GLU A 171 15.78 25.57 6.73
N GLY A 172 16.81 25.60 7.58
CA GLY A 172 18.21 25.84 7.19
C GLY A 172 18.78 24.81 6.23
N LEU A 173 18.65 23.52 6.54
CA LEU A 173 19.11 22.41 5.69
C LEU A 173 18.45 22.43 4.31
N THR A 174 17.15 22.69 4.24
CA THR A 174 16.42 22.82 2.97
C THR A 174 16.99 23.96 2.12
N ARG A 175 17.33 25.11 2.73
CA ARG A 175 17.98 26.25 2.04
C ARG A 175 19.39 25.89 1.55
N PHE A 176 20.16 25.09 2.30
CA PHE A 176 21.44 24.57 1.81
C PHE A 176 21.29 23.70 0.56
N PHE A 177 20.31 22.78 0.56
CA PHE A 177 20.10 21.86 -0.57
C PHE A 177 19.70 22.58 -1.86
N ILE A 178 18.91 23.65 -1.74
CA ILE A 178 18.45 24.48 -2.86
C ILE A 178 19.58 25.40 -3.37
N GLU A 179 20.34 26.06 -2.47
CA GLU A 179 21.51 26.86 -2.85
C GLU A 179 22.60 26.01 -3.55
N ALA A 180 22.76 24.75 -3.14
CA ALA A 180 23.64 23.78 -3.80
C ALA A 180 23.10 23.25 -5.14
N GLN A 181 21.87 23.60 -5.53
CA GLN A 181 21.15 23.12 -6.71
C GLN A 181 20.92 21.58 -6.74
N LEU A 182 20.83 20.96 -5.55
CA LEU A 182 20.61 19.52 -5.37
C LEU A 182 19.18 19.17 -4.94
N CYS A 183 18.32 20.17 -4.77
CA CYS A 183 16.92 20.02 -4.41
C CYS A 183 16.05 21.03 -5.18
N ASN A 184 14.80 20.67 -5.46
CA ASN A 184 13.83 21.58 -6.08
C ASN A 184 13.40 22.65 -5.04
N SER A 185 13.27 23.90 -5.48
CA SER A 185 12.79 25.00 -4.63
C SER A 185 11.37 24.79 -4.10
N SER A 186 10.56 23.92 -4.75
CA SER A 186 9.18 23.65 -4.34
C SER A 186 9.01 23.02 -2.96
N LEU A 187 10.07 22.48 -2.34
CA LEU A 187 10.02 22.08 -0.91
C LEU A 187 9.88 23.28 0.05
N LEU A 188 10.12 24.52 -0.40
CA LEU A 188 9.84 25.73 0.39
C LEU A 188 8.39 26.22 0.22
N ASP A 189 7.67 25.78 -0.81
CA ASP A 189 6.26 26.15 -1.03
C ASP A 189 5.34 25.57 0.07
N ASN A 190 5.78 24.49 0.73
CA ASN A 190 5.11 23.93 1.91
C ASN A 190 6.05 23.87 3.14
N PRO A 191 6.15 24.96 3.93
CA PRO A 191 7.08 25.05 5.05
C PRO A 191 6.73 24.17 6.26
N THR A 192 5.59 23.46 6.29
CA THR A 192 5.32 22.49 7.36
C THR A 192 6.21 21.26 7.25
N LEU A 193 6.56 20.83 6.03
CA LEU A 193 7.34 19.63 5.75
C LEU A 193 8.76 19.65 6.37
N PRO A 194 9.64 20.64 6.11
CA PRO A 194 10.97 20.71 6.75
C PRO A 194 10.90 20.93 8.26
N ARG A 195 9.82 21.56 8.74
CA ARG A 195 9.57 21.77 10.17
C ARG A 195 9.23 20.46 10.86
N SER A 196 8.25 19.71 10.37
CA SER A 196 7.82 18.43 10.93
C SER A 196 8.91 17.36 10.88
N MET A 197 9.74 17.33 9.84
CA MET A 197 10.99 16.56 9.80
C MET A 197 11.85 16.78 11.05
N SER A 198 11.95 18.01 11.53
CA SER A 198 12.83 18.36 12.66
C SER A 198 12.11 18.23 14.00
N LEU A 199 10.80 18.56 14.05
CA LEU A 199 9.95 18.33 15.22
C LEU A 199 9.89 16.84 15.58
N PHE A 200 9.81 15.93 14.61
CA PHE A 200 9.78 14.49 14.88
C PHE A 200 11.04 14.00 15.63
N LEU A 201 12.22 14.43 15.17
CA LEU A 201 13.50 14.09 15.82
C LEU A 201 13.56 14.65 17.24
N GLN A 202 13.17 15.92 17.43
CA GLN A 202 13.26 16.56 18.74
C GLN A 202 12.24 16.03 19.74
N LYS A 203 10.98 15.84 19.33
CA LYS A 203 9.94 15.20 20.16
C LYS A 203 10.39 13.78 20.55
N THR A 204 11.03 13.03 19.65
CA THR A 204 11.57 11.69 19.95
C THR A 204 12.70 11.72 20.98
N ASN A 205 13.64 12.68 20.88
CA ASN A 205 14.69 12.86 21.90
C ASN A 205 14.08 13.19 23.27
N ILE A 206 13.20 14.19 23.34
CA ILE A 206 12.54 14.63 24.58
C ILE A 206 11.68 13.53 25.22
N ILE A 207 11.12 12.61 24.42
CA ILE A 207 10.45 11.41 24.95
C ILE A 207 11.46 10.45 25.57
N ARG A 208 12.54 10.11 24.84
CA ARG A 208 13.57 9.14 25.25
C ARG A 208 14.33 9.58 26.50
N ASP A 209 14.76 10.83 26.54
CA ASP A 209 15.73 11.33 27.53
C ASP A 209 15.05 11.89 28.80
N VAL A 210 13.73 11.69 28.96
CA VAL A 210 12.90 12.26 30.04
C VAL A 210 13.44 12.01 31.46
N SER A 211 14.13 10.90 31.70
CA SER A 211 14.78 10.63 33.00
C SER A 211 16.12 11.34 33.17
N GLU A 212 16.91 11.53 32.10
CA GLU A 212 18.14 12.32 32.14
C GLU A 212 17.77 13.81 32.38
N ASP A 213 16.77 14.30 31.66
CA ASP A 213 16.19 15.65 31.83
C ASP A 213 15.71 15.93 33.25
N HIS A 214 15.04 14.96 33.88
CA HIS A 214 14.54 15.15 35.24
C HIS A 214 15.67 15.35 36.26
N GLU A 215 16.80 14.65 36.10
CA GLU A 215 17.95 14.78 37.00
C GLU A 215 18.68 16.12 36.81
N ASP A 216 18.82 16.60 35.57
CA ASP A 216 19.27 17.98 35.26
C ASP A 216 18.21 19.06 35.56
N ASN A 217 17.05 18.68 36.14
CA ASN A 217 15.91 19.54 36.47
C ASN A 217 15.23 20.23 35.27
N ARG A 218 15.52 19.79 34.04
CA ARG A 218 14.85 20.21 32.79
C ARG A 218 13.43 19.61 32.72
N ARG A 219 12.51 20.31 32.04
CA ARG A 219 11.06 19.98 32.03
C ARG A 219 10.38 20.34 30.70
N PHE A 220 10.62 19.53 29.68
CA PHE A 220 10.11 19.78 28.33
C PHE A 220 8.72 19.21 28.03
N TRP A 221 8.26 18.19 28.78
CA TRP A 221 6.93 17.58 28.57
C TRP A 221 5.82 18.58 28.96
N PRO A 222 4.92 18.98 28.03
CA PRO A 222 3.97 20.06 28.27
C PRO A 222 2.99 19.76 29.40
N HIS A 223 2.76 20.75 30.27
CA HIS A 223 1.81 20.64 31.39
C HIS A 223 0.43 20.14 30.95
N GLN A 224 -0.08 20.63 29.81
CA GLN A 224 -1.34 20.24 29.16
C GLN A 224 -1.47 18.73 28.87
N ILE A 225 -0.36 18.00 28.72
CA ILE A 225 -0.35 16.54 28.59
C ILE A 225 -0.18 15.90 29.98
N ARG A 226 0.92 16.19 30.68
CA ARG A 226 1.25 15.48 31.94
C ARG A 226 0.22 15.63 33.07
N SER A 227 -0.47 16.77 33.15
CA SER A 227 -1.47 17.06 34.20
C SER A 227 -2.70 16.15 34.18
N LYS A 228 -2.97 15.48 33.04
CA LYS A 228 -4.02 14.46 32.92
C LYS A 228 -3.70 13.20 33.73
N TYR A 229 -2.42 12.96 34.00
CA TYR A 229 -1.89 11.70 34.53
C TYR A 229 -1.27 11.87 35.93
N VAL A 230 -0.55 12.98 36.17
CA VAL A 230 0.07 13.29 37.46
C VAL A 230 0.09 14.79 37.76
N SER A 231 -0.02 15.15 39.05
CA SER A 231 0.02 16.54 39.50
C SER A 231 1.38 17.20 39.26
N ASN A 232 2.46 16.61 39.78
CA ASN A 232 3.82 17.15 39.68
C ASN A 232 4.63 16.37 38.64
N PHE A 233 5.60 17.01 37.97
CA PHE A 233 6.43 16.30 36.98
C PHE A 233 7.25 15.16 37.61
N ALA A 234 7.77 15.35 38.83
CA ALA A 234 8.51 14.32 39.57
C ALA A 234 7.65 13.10 39.96
N ASP A 235 6.32 13.19 39.90
CA ASP A 235 5.43 12.08 40.20
C ASP A 235 5.45 10.99 39.10
N LEU A 236 5.92 11.30 37.88
CA LEU A 236 6.08 10.31 36.80
C LEU A 236 7.09 9.20 37.15
N PHE A 237 8.05 9.50 38.03
CA PHE A 237 9.18 8.63 38.37
C PHE A 237 8.94 7.81 39.66
N LYS A 238 7.71 7.89 40.21
CA LYS A 238 7.30 7.17 41.41
C LYS A 238 6.76 5.78 41.04
N PRO A 239 7.20 4.69 41.68
CA PRO A 239 6.74 3.33 41.38
C PRO A 239 5.21 3.17 41.44
N GLU A 240 4.53 3.86 42.35
CA GLU A 240 3.08 3.86 42.49
C GLU A 240 2.32 4.48 41.29
N ASN A 241 2.99 5.32 40.49
CA ASN A 241 2.41 5.99 39.31
C ASN A 241 2.85 5.36 37.98
N ARG A 242 3.53 4.20 37.99
CA ARG A 242 4.16 3.56 36.82
C ARG A 242 3.20 3.42 35.62
N GLU A 243 1.93 3.10 35.85
CA GLU A 243 0.93 2.99 34.76
C GLU A 243 0.46 4.36 34.25
N ALA A 244 0.24 5.35 35.11
CA ALA A 244 -0.07 6.73 34.70
C ALA A 244 1.08 7.36 33.90
N ALA A 245 2.33 7.04 34.24
CA ALA A 245 3.52 7.46 33.49
C ALA A 245 3.59 6.81 32.09
N ILE A 246 3.23 5.52 31.97
CA ILE A 246 3.13 4.81 30.68
C ILE A 246 2.01 5.36 29.80
N GLU A 247 0.86 5.71 30.37
CA GLU A 247 -0.22 6.35 29.61
C GLU A 247 0.16 7.79 29.19
N CYS A 248 0.89 8.52 30.04
CA CYS A 248 1.45 9.83 29.69
C CYS A 248 2.49 9.75 28.56
N SER A 249 3.41 8.77 28.58
CA SER A 249 4.36 8.57 27.48
C SER A 249 3.65 8.13 26.20
N SER A 250 2.54 7.41 26.30
CA SER A 250 1.72 7.02 25.15
C SER A 250 1.08 8.24 24.46
N GLU A 251 0.59 9.25 25.20
CA GLU A 251 0.09 10.49 24.59
C GLU A 251 1.23 11.37 24.01
N MET A 252 2.41 11.40 24.64
CA MET A 252 3.59 12.07 24.07
C MET A 252 4.03 11.41 22.75
N ILE A 253 4.07 10.08 22.69
CA ILE A 253 4.44 9.31 21.49
C ILE A 253 3.39 9.50 20.38
N LEU A 254 2.10 9.58 20.71
CA LEU A 254 1.05 9.94 19.76
C LEU A 254 1.34 11.31 19.09
N ASN A 255 1.68 12.34 19.88
CA ASN A 255 2.01 13.67 19.36
C ASN A 255 3.38 13.77 18.64
N ALA A 256 4.24 12.75 18.76
CA ALA A 256 5.39 12.58 17.86
C ALA A 256 4.96 11.94 16.53
N LEU A 257 4.18 10.84 16.59
CA LEU A 257 3.76 10.07 15.41
C LEU A 257 2.94 10.89 14.39
N GLU A 258 2.25 11.94 14.83
CA GLU A 258 1.55 12.90 13.97
C GLU A 258 2.44 13.49 12.85
N HIS A 259 3.73 13.72 13.13
CA HIS A 259 4.65 14.33 12.15
C HIS A 259 5.19 13.35 11.08
N VAL A 260 5.13 12.03 11.31
CA VAL A 260 5.79 11.03 10.46
C VAL A 260 5.29 11.11 9.01
N LYS A 261 4.00 11.42 8.81
CA LYS A 261 3.40 11.56 7.47
C LYS A 261 4.05 12.69 6.66
N GLU A 262 4.25 13.86 7.28
CA GLU A 262 4.93 15.00 6.63
C GLU A 262 6.43 14.72 6.41
N CYS A 263 7.05 13.95 7.31
CA CYS A 263 8.44 13.51 7.14
C CYS A 263 8.61 12.66 5.87
N ILE A 264 7.70 11.70 5.63
CA ILE A 264 7.75 10.87 4.42
C ILE A 264 7.52 11.73 3.16
N PHE A 265 6.56 12.66 3.18
CA PHE A 265 6.33 13.55 2.04
C PHE A 265 7.51 14.49 1.73
N TYR A 266 8.19 15.01 2.75
CA TYR A 266 9.44 15.77 2.55
C TYR A 266 10.50 14.92 1.84
N LEU A 267 10.70 13.69 2.34
CA LEU A 267 11.72 12.77 1.83
C LEU A 267 11.42 12.26 0.42
N ALA A 268 10.13 12.11 0.06
CA ALA A 268 9.70 11.78 -1.29
C ALA A 268 10.04 12.87 -2.33
N GLY A 269 10.27 14.12 -1.91
CA GLY A 269 10.70 15.22 -2.78
C GLY A 269 12.22 15.34 -2.99
N LEU A 270 13.03 14.49 -2.34
CA LEU A 270 14.49 14.53 -2.42
C LEU A 270 15.03 13.63 -3.53
N ASN A 271 15.56 14.24 -4.60
CA ASN A 271 16.09 13.52 -5.76
C ASN A 271 17.58 13.15 -5.67
N GLU A 272 18.34 13.70 -4.72
CA GLU A 272 19.77 13.44 -4.55
C GLU A 272 19.99 12.45 -3.40
N GLN A 273 20.66 11.33 -3.67
CA GLN A 273 20.75 10.19 -2.76
C GLN A 273 21.51 10.50 -1.46
N SER A 274 22.55 11.34 -1.49
CA SER A 274 23.30 11.66 -0.27
C SER A 274 22.47 12.54 0.69
N ILE A 275 21.71 13.50 0.14
CA ILE A 275 20.74 14.30 0.89
C ILE A 275 19.58 13.44 1.37
N PHE A 276 19.04 12.52 0.54
CA PHE A 276 18.02 11.57 0.97
C PHE A 276 18.51 10.73 2.15
N ASN A 277 19.69 10.10 2.05
CA ASN A 277 20.26 9.29 3.14
C ASN A 277 20.46 10.13 4.41
N PHE A 278 21.00 11.35 4.26
CA PHE A 278 21.22 12.28 5.37
C PHE A 278 19.93 12.68 6.09
N CYS A 279 18.85 12.91 5.36
CA CYS A 279 17.56 13.24 5.94
C CYS A 279 16.77 12.01 6.43
N ALA A 280 16.86 10.86 5.77
CA ALA A 280 16.03 9.68 6.04
C ALA A 280 16.54 8.82 7.22
N VAL A 281 17.87 8.65 7.35
CA VAL A 281 18.45 7.80 8.41
C VAL A 281 18.04 8.26 9.83
N PRO A 282 18.11 9.56 10.19
CA PRO A 282 17.62 10.03 11.49
C PRO A 282 16.15 9.72 11.75
N GLN A 283 15.30 9.77 10.71
CA GLN A 283 13.85 9.54 10.82
C GLN A 283 13.56 8.05 11.05
N GLY A 284 14.27 7.16 10.35
CA GLY A 284 14.23 5.71 10.58
C GLY A 284 14.70 5.33 11.99
N MET A 285 15.79 5.95 12.48
CA MET A 285 16.25 5.78 13.87
C MET A 285 15.26 6.34 14.89
N ALA A 286 14.57 7.44 14.58
CA ALA A 286 13.61 8.06 15.48
C ALA A 286 12.34 7.21 15.64
N ILE A 287 11.73 6.69 14.56
CA ILE A 287 10.56 5.81 14.72
C ILE A 287 10.91 4.47 15.40
N ALA A 288 12.12 3.94 15.18
CA ALA A 288 12.65 2.80 15.93
C ALA A 288 12.79 3.13 17.43
N THR A 289 13.26 4.33 17.76
CA THR A 289 13.38 4.81 19.15
C THR A 289 12.00 4.98 19.82
N LEU A 290 11.01 5.54 19.12
CA LEU A 290 9.64 5.64 19.64
C LEU A 290 9.04 4.25 19.92
N GLU A 291 9.31 3.25 19.10
CA GLU A 291 8.87 1.86 19.34
C GLU A 291 9.49 1.27 20.62
N LEU A 292 10.78 1.53 20.87
CA LEU A 292 11.46 1.12 22.10
C LEU A 292 10.97 1.86 23.35
N CYS A 293 10.54 3.12 23.21
CA CYS A 293 9.93 3.90 24.30
C CYS A 293 8.45 3.52 24.54
N PHE A 294 7.74 3.02 23.51
CA PHE A 294 6.30 2.81 23.58
C PHE A 294 5.91 1.73 24.60
N ARG A 295 5.11 2.15 25.60
CA ARG A 295 4.71 1.38 26.78
C ARG A 295 5.86 0.75 27.57
N ASN A 296 7.10 1.23 27.39
CA ASN A 296 8.26 0.73 28.10
C ASN A 296 8.40 1.44 29.46
N PRO A 297 8.23 0.73 30.60
CA PRO A 297 8.30 1.37 31.91
C PRO A 297 9.70 1.85 32.28
N ALA A 298 10.74 1.27 31.66
CA ALA A 298 12.13 1.62 31.94
C ALA A 298 12.51 3.03 31.47
N LEU A 299 11.63 3.71 30.72
CA LEU A 299 11.74 5.12 30.34
C LEU A 299 11.81 6.07 31.55
N PHE A 300 11.33 5.60 32.71
CA PHE A 300 11.31 6.34 33.98
C PHE A 300 12.32 5.78 35.01
N GLU A 301 13.21 4.86 34.60
CA GLU A 301 14.18 4.21 35.47
C GLU A 301 15.58 4.84 35.27
N ARG A 302 16.02 5.65 36.24
CA ARG A 302 17.22 6.54 36.19
C ARG A 302 18.52 5.92 35.64
N ASN A 303 18.71 4.61 35.77
CA ASN A 303 19.92 3.91 35.31
C ASN A 303 19.73 3.18 33.96
N VAL A 304 18.58 3.32 33.29
CA VAL A 304 18.27 2.63 32.03
C VAL A 304 18.25 3.61 30.88
N ASN A 305 19.25 3.48 30.00
CA ASN A 305 19.39 4.36 28.85
C ASN A 305 18.79 3.69 27.59
N ILE A 306 17.53 4.04 27.25
CA ILE A 306 16.81 3.44 26.12
C ILE A 306 17.39 3.95 24.78
N LYS A 307 18.26 3.17 24.16
CA LYS A 307 18.84 3.47 22.84
C LYS A 307 18.83 2.21 21.96
N ILE A 308 18.54 2.39 20.67
CA ILE A 308 18.63 1.31 19.65
C ILE A 308 20.04 0.70 19.66
N SER A 309 20.17 -0.60 19.36
CA SER A 309 21.50 -1.22 19.34
C SER A 309 22.33 -0.72 18.16
N ARG A 310 23.65 -0.93 18.22
CA ARG A 310 24.53 -0.61 17.08
C ARG A 310 24.25 -1.48 15.85
N GLY A 311 23.68 -2.67 16.04
CA GLY A 311 23.22 -3.54 14.96
C GLY A 311 22.02 -2.91 14.25
N ASP A 312 20.98 -2.55 15.01
CA ASP A 312 19.77 -1.90 14.49
C ASP A 312 20.12 -0.58 13.79
N ALA A 313 20.98 0.25 14.40
CA ALA A 313 21.42 1.51 13.81
C ALA A 313 22.12 1.31 12.45
N CYS A 314 22.95 0.27 12.32
CA CYS A 314 23.61 -0.09 11.07
C CYS A 314 22.61 -0.62 10.03
N GLN A 315 21.69 -1.50 10.46
CA GLN A 315 20.64 -2.05 9.60
C GLN A 315 19.71 -0.96 9.04
N LEU A 316 19.32 0.02 9.87
CA LEU A 316 18.52 1.17 9.45
C LEU A 316 19.27 2.09 8.49
N MET A 317 20.59 2.27 8.70
CA MET A 317 21.43 2.98 7.72
C MET A 317 21.41 2.29 6.36
N LEU A 318 21.61 0.97 6.33
CA LEU A 318 21.61 0.18 5.09
C LEU A 318 20.23 0.19 4.40
N GLU A 319 19.14 -0.01 5.15
CA GLU A 319 17.78 0.03 4.61
C GLU A 319 17.42 1.41 4.03
N CYS A 320 17.82 2.52 4.68
CA CYS A 320 17.62 3.86 4.13
C CYS A 320 18.38 4.12 2.81
N THR A 321 19.48 3.41 2.52
CA THR A 321 20.16 3.55 1.21
C THR A 321 19.33 3.06 0.02
N GLN A 322 18.26 2.30 0.28
CA GLN A 322 17.30 1.83 -0.72
C GLN A 322 16.27 2.91 -1.12
N GLY A 323 16.45 4.16 -0.67
CA GLY A 323 15.58 5.29 -0.99
C GLY A 323 14.22 5.24 -0.27
N LEU A 324 13.23 5.90 -0.87
CA LEU A 324 11.86 5.97 -0.33
C LEU A 324 11.23 4.58 -0.05
N PRO A 325 11.42 3.54 -0.89
CA PRO A 325 10.96 2.18 -0.59
C PRO A 325 11.49 1.61 0.73
N GLY A 326 12.80 1.76 1.00
CA GLY A 326 13.43 1.27 2.23
C GLY A 326 12.94 2.02 3.47
N LEU A 327 12.81 3.34 3.38
CA LEU A 327 12.20 4.14 4.45
C LEU A 327 10.74 3.75 4.70
N CYS A 328 9.95 3.51 3.65
CA CYS A 328 8.57 3.06 3.78
C CYS A 328 8.50 1.70 4.47
N HIS A 329 9.42 0.77 4.17
CA HIS A 329 9.54 -0.49 4.90
C HIS A 329 9.86 -0.27 6.39
N ILE A 330 10.86 0.55 6.72
CA ILE A 330 11.22 0.91 8.11
C ILE A 330 10.00 1.42 8.89
N VAL A 331 9.32 2.45 8.36
CA VAL A 331 8.18 3.08 9.02
C VAL A 331 7.02 2.09 9.16
N SER A 332 6.71 1.34 8.11
CA SER A 332 5.64 0.33 8.09
C SER A 332 5.94 -0.81 9.08
N ARG A 333 7.21 -1.22 9.25
CA ARG A 333 7.65 -2.20 10.26
C ARG A 333 7.40 -1.69 11.68
N TYR A 334 7.97 -0.55 12.06
CA TYR A 334 7.81 -0.04 13.44
C TYR A 334 6.38 0.39 13.76
N ALA A 335 5.60 0.88 12.78
CA ALA A 335 4.17 1.15 12.97
C ALA A 335 3.35 -0.12 13.27
N ARG A 336 3.72 -1.29 12.70
CA ARG A 336 3.12 -2.58 13.09
C ARG A 336 3.56 -2.98 14.50
N CYS A 337 4.84 -2.83 14.85
CA CYS A 337 5.36 -3.18 16.18
C CYS A 337 4.74 -2.32 17.30
N ILE A 338 4.61 -1.01 17.10
CA ILE A 338 3.87 -0.11 18.02
C ILE A 338 2.42 -0.60 18.17
N LYS A 339 1.72 -0.84 17.06
CA LYS A 339 0.33 -1.34 17.09
C LYS A 339 0.18 -2.69 17.82
N ALA A 340 1.17 -3.58 17.71
CA ALA A 340 1.18 -4.88 18.40
C ALA A 340 1.48 -4.77 19.91
N LYS A 341 2.26 -3.77 20.33
CA LYS A 341 2.52 -3.44 21.75
C LYS A 341 1.31 -2.81 22.46
N SER A 342 0.30 -2.31 21.74
CA SER A 342 -0.83 -1.57 22.31
C SER A 342 -1.79 -2.47 23.13
N SER A 343 -1.89 -2.20 24.44
CA SER A 343 -2.83 -2.90 25.33
C SER A 343 -4.30 -2.53 25.04
N PRO A 344 -5.25 -3.50 25.07
CA PRO A 344 -6.70 -3.23 24.95
C PRO A 344 -7.25 -2.20 25.96
N ASN A 345 -6.60 -2.03 27.10
CA ASN A 345 -7.02 -1.12 28.17
C ASN A 345 -6.39 0.29 28.07
N ALA A 346 -5.52 0.55 27.07
CA ALA A 346 -4.80 1.82 26.97
C ALA A 346 -5.70 2.99 26.53
N THR A 347 -5.60 4.13 27.22
CA THR A 347 -6.44 5.33 27.05
C THR A 347 -6.35 5.92 25.64
N LYS A 348 -5.19 5.78 24.99
CA LYS A 348 -4.88 6.28 23.64
C LYS A 348 -4.77 5.20 22.56
N LEU A 349 -5.28 4.01 22.86
CA LEU A 349 -5.28 2.85 21.94
C LEU A 349 -5.86 3.19 20.56
N PHE A 350 -6.99 3.90 20.52
CA PHE A 350 -7.71 4.19 19.29
C PHE A 350 -6.94 5.18 18.39
N GLU A 351 -6.47 6.30 18.95
CA GLU A 351 -5.73 7.31 18.19
C GLU A 351 -4.38 6.77 17.70
N ILE A 352 -3.65 6.03 18.53
CA ILE A 352 -2.37 5.41 18.13
C ILE A 352 -2.61 4.37 17.03
N ASN A 353 -3.57 3.46 17.20
CA ASN A 353 -3.88 2.46 16.17
C ASN A 353 -4.40 3.08 14.87
N LYS A 354 -5.10 4.23 14.94
CA LYS A 354 -5.52 5.02 13.79
C LYS A 354 -4.31 5.61 13.06
N ILE A 355 -3.41 6.31 13.76
CA ILE A 355 -2.21 6.91 13.13
C ILE A 355 -1.29 5.82 12.58
N CYS A 356 -0.95 4.78 13.35
CA CYS A 356 -0.15 3.66 12.86
C CYS A 356 -0.81 2.96 11.65
N GLY A 357 -2.14 2.81 11.65
CA GLY A 357 -2.89 2.31 10.49
C GLY A 357 -2.78 3.22 9.26
N THR A 358 -2.93 4.53 9.42
CA THR A 358 -2.74 5.52 8.35
C THR A 358 -1.30 5.53 7.83
N LEU A 359 -0.29 5.46 8.71
CA LEU A 359 1.12 5.40 8.31
C LEU A 359 1.45 4.12 7.53
N ILE A 360 0.91 2.96 7.95
CA ILE A 360 1.02 1.73 7.16
C ILE A 360 0.38 1.92 5.79
N ILE A 361 -0.85 2.43 5.71
CA ILE A 361 -1.54 2.65 4.42
C ILE A 361 -0.78 3.64 3.51
N ASP A 362 -0.28 4.76 4.05
CA ASP A 362 0.34 5.81 3.25
C ASP A 362 1.78 5.48 2.83
N THR A 363 2.56 4.79 3.68
CA THR A 363 3.87 4.22 3.26
C THR A 363 3.69 3.17 2.17
N CYS A 364 2.64 2.36 2.28
CA CYS A 364 2.28 1.36 1.29
C CYS A 364 1.83 1.95 -0.06
N LYS A 365 1.13 3.10 -0.09
CA LYS A 365 0.84 3.85 -1.32
C LYS A 365 2.11 4.37 -1.98
N LEU A 366 2.98 5.05 -1.20
CA LEU A 366 4.22 5.66 -1.70
C LEU A 366 5.27 4.63 -2.11
N HIS A 367 5.12 3.36 -1.71
CA HIS A 367 5.88 2.22 -2.21
C HIS A 367 5.30 1.65 -3.54
N CYS A 368 4.04 1.93 -3.87
CA CYS A 368 3.38 1.54 -5.12
C CYS A 368 3.38 2.65 -6.19
N GLU A 369 3.76 3.90 -5.87
CA GLU A 369 3.97 4.97 -6.85
C GLU A 369 5.43 4.94 -7.37
N PRO A 370 5.66 4.79 -8.70
CA PRO A 370 7.01 4.81 -9.24
C PRO A 370 7.58 6.23 -9.17
N THR A 371 8.70 6.41 -8.46
CA THR A 371 9.48 7.65 -8.43
C THR A 371 10.23 7.87 -9.75
N THR A 372 9.50 8.09 -10.84
CA THR A 372 10.02 8.52 -12.14
C THR A 372 9.86 10.02 -12.31
N GLN A 373 10.90 10.67 -12.84
CA GLN A 373 11.15 12.10 -12.74
C GLN A 373 10.33 12.98 -13.72
N HIS A 374 9.08 12.61 -13.99
CA HIS A 374 8.21 13.24 -14.99
C HIS A 374 6.90 13.78 -14.39
N MET A 375 7.00 14.93 -13.73
CA MET A 375 5.89 15.90 -13.75
C MET A 375 5.89 16.62 -15.12
N MET A 376 5.32 16.01 -16.16
CA MET A 376 4.60 16.67 -17.26
C MET A 376 4.12 15.68 -18.35
N GLU A 377 2.90 15.94 -18.83
CA GLU A 377 2.18 15.37 -19.99
C GLU A 377 1.78 13.87 -19.98
N PRO A 378 0.51 13.54 -20.35
CA PRO A 378 0.02 12.16 -20.41
C PRO A 378 0.14 11.56 -21.82
N ILE A 379 0.58 10.29 -21.91
CA ILE A 379 0.45 9.48 -23.13
C ILE A 379 -0.35 8.22 -22.83
N PHE A 380 -1.66 8.28 -23.07
CA PHE A 380 -2.49 7.12 -23.42
C PHE A 380 -3.54 7.58 -24.43
N ASP A 381 -3.71 6.83 -25.52
CA ASP A 381 -4.51 7.25 -26.67
C ASP A 381 -6.01 7.18 -26.39
N SER A 382 -6.62 8.35 -26.11
CA SER A 382 -8.07 8.47 -25.89
C SER A 382 -8.90 8.08 -27.10
N VAL A 383 -8.33 8.15 -28.32
CA VAL A 383 -9.04 7.85 -29.58
C VAL A 383 -9.37 6.36 -29.69
N ALA A 384 -8.58 5.48 -29.08
CA ALA A 384 -8.90 4.05 -29.03
C ALA A 384 -10.14 3.78 -28.15
N TYR A 385 -10.21 4.41 -26.98
CA TYR A 385 -11.30 4.17 -26.02
C TYR A 385 -12.61 4.86 -26.44
N ASP A 386 -12.53 6.08 -26.99
CA ASP A 386 -13.67 6.83 -27.53
C ASP A 386 -14.35 6.08 -28.72
N ARG A 387 -13.56 5.45 -29.59
CA ARG A 387 -14.07 4.55 -30.65
C ARG A 387 -14.79 3.34 -30.07
N LEU A 388 -14.24 2.72 -29.02
CA LEU A 388 -14.85 1.57 -28.36
C LEU A 388 -16.21 1.92 -27.75
N ALA A 389 -16.29 3.01 -26.98
CA ALA A 389 -17.53 3.52 -26.40
C ALA A 389 -18.59 3.83 -27.47
N LYS A 390 -18.23 4.61 -28.50
CA LYS A 390 -19.14 4.97 -29.60
C LYS A 390 -19.61 3.75 -30.40
N SER A 391 -18.76 2.75 -30.60
CA SER A 391 -19.15 1.49 -31.28
C SER A 391 -20.14 0.62 -30.49
N TYR A 392 -20.19 0.76 -29.16
CA TYR A 392 -21.17 0.10 -28.31
C TYR A 392 -22.52 0.83 -28.34
N LEU A 393 -22.52 2.15 -28.19
CA LEU A 393 -23.74 2.98 -28.26
C LEU A 393 -24.45 2.81 -29.61
N LEU A 394 -23.70 2.78 -30.73
CA LEU A 394 -24.22 2.51 -32.08
C LEU A 394 -24.85 1.11 -32.26
N LYS A 395 -24.70 0.17 -31.32
CA LYS A 395 -25.43 -1.10 -31.31
C LYS A 395 -26.71 -1.07 -30.47
N MET A 396 -26.87 -0.12 -29.55
CA MET A 396 -28.06 0.04 -28.70
C MET A 396 -29.19 0.77 -29.45
N ASN A 397 -29.63 0.17 -30.55
CA ASN A 397 -30.66 0.72 -31.43
C ASN A 397 -32.08 0.60 -30.82
N ARG A 398 -32.36 1.43 -29.80
CA ARG A 398 -33.68 1.80 -29.22
C ARG A 398 -33.50 2.78 -28.04
N ALA A 399 -33.65 4.09 -28.26
CA ALA A 399 -33.80 5.05 -27.15
C ALA A 399 -35.02 4.71 -26.27
N LEU A 400 -36.11 4.26 -26.91
CA LEU A 400 -37.37 3.84 -26.28
C LEU A 400 -37.27 2.66 -25.30
N SER A 401 -36.24 1.80 -25.37
CA SER A 401 -36.12 0.65 -24.45
C SER A 401 -35.42 0.98 -23.13
N VAL A 402 -34.64 2.07 -23.09
CA VAL A 402 -33.87 2.45 -21.91
C VAL A 402 -34.80 2.88 -20.76
N ALA A 403 -35.80 3.70 -21.06
CA ALA A 403 -36.76 4.23 -20.08
C ALA A 403 -37.66 3.16 -19.46
N ASN A 404 -37.91 2.03 -20.15
CA ASN A 404 -38.75 0.94 -19.67
C ASN A 404 -37.96 -0.13 -18.88
N GLY A 405 -36.65 0.03 -18.70
CA GLY A 405 -35.80 -0.94 -18.00
C GLY A 405 -35.52 -2.25 -18.75
N ASP A 406 -35.80 -2.31 -20.06
CA ASP A 406 -35.70 -3.52 -20.90
C ASP A 406 -34.36 -4.27 -20.74
N GLY A 407 -34.38 -5.58 -21.00
CA GLY A 407 -33.19 -6.43 -20.93
C GLY A 407 -32.39 -6.50 -22.22
N PHE A 408 -31.07 -6.37 -22.14
CA PHE A 408 -30.15 -6.75 -23.22
C PHE A 408 -29.39 -8.04 -22.89
N ARG A 409 -28.89 -8.71 -23.93
CA ARG A 409 -28.00 -9.88 -23.81
C ARG A 409 -26.65 -9.53 -24.41
N ALA A 410 -25.57 -9.65 -23.62
CA ALA A 410 -24.21 -9.43 -24.10
C ALA A 410 -23.84 -10.45 -25.18
N GLN A 411 -23.28 -10.01 -26.31
CA GLN A 411 -22.96 -10.90 -27.44
C GLN A 411 -21.66 -11.67 -27.18
N ASP A 412 -20.61 -10.99 -26.68
CA ASP A 412 -19.34 -11.57 -26.26
C ASP A 412 -19.00 -11.23 -24.78
N PRO A 413 -19.58 -11.94 -23.78
CA PRO A 413 -19.49 -11.53 -22.39
C PRO A 413 -18.06 -11.42 -21.82
N VAL A 414 -17.06 -12.04 -22.46
CA VAL A 414 -15.63 -11.84 -22.11
C VAL A 414 -15.20 -10.39 -22.35
N THR A 415 -15.61 -9.81 -23.48
CA THR A 415 -15.27 -8.42 -23.84
C THR A 415 -16.30 -7.42 -23.31
N GLU A 416 -17.60 -7.73 -23.27
CA GLU A 416 -18.64 -6.74 -22.89
C GLU A 416 -18.88 -6.60 -21.38
N ILE A 417 -18.63 -7.68 -20.62
CA ILE A 417 -18.99 -7.79 -19.18
C ILE A 417 -17.77 -8.09 -18.31
N LEU A 418 -16.90 -9.04 -18.68
CA LEU A 418 -15.62 -9.28 -17.98
C LEU A 418 -14.52 -8.28 -18.39
N LEU A 419 -14.74 -7.56 -19.50
CA LEU A 419 -13.90 -6.46 -20.00
C LEU A 419 -12.44 -6.86 -20.25
N LEU A 420 -12.22 -8.09 -20.73
CA LEU A 420 -10.91 -8.68 -21.07
C LEU A 420 -10.62 -8.54 -22.57
N GLU A 421 -9.52 -7.88 -22.91
CA GLU A 421 -9.08 -7.66 -24.29
C GLU A 421 -8.13 -8.77 -24.79
N GLY A 422 -7.92 -8.84 -26.11
CA GLY A 422 -7.08 -9.86 -26.74
C GLY A 422 -7.74 -11.24 -26.91
N TYR A 423 -9.02 -11.38 -26.57
CA TYR A 423 -9.74 -12.66 -26.70
C TYR A 423 -10.04 -13.01 -28.16
N GLN A 424 -9.57 -14.18 -28.62
CA GLN A 424 -10.03 -14.79 -29.87
C GLN A 424 -11.10 -15.84 -29.58
N ARG A 425 -12.37 -15.43 -29.66
CA ARG A 425 -13.51 -16.30 -29.38
C ARG A 425 -13.54 -17.52 -30.31
N PRO A 426 -13.63 -18.76 -29.78
CA PRO A 426 -13.62 -19.96 -30.61
C PRO A 426 -14.90 -20.04 -31.47
N VAL A 427 -14.74 -20.47 -32.73
CA VAL A 427 -15.88 -20.70 -33.61
C VAL A 427 -16.73 -21.85 -33.06
N ALA A 428 -18.02 -21.58 -32.82
CA ALA A 428 -18.95 -22.57 -32.31
C ALA A 428 -18.99 -23.82 -33.23
N PRO A 429 -18.97 -25.05 -32.67
CA PRO A 429 -19.11 -26.25 -33.48
C PRO A 429 -20.44 -26.22 -34.22
N LYS A 430 -20.44 -26.61 -35.51
CA LYS A 430 -21.67 -26.68 -36.32
C LYS A 430 -22.74 -27.45 -35.54
N LYS A 431 -23.93 -26.86 -35.35
CA LYS A 431 -25.06 -27.46 -34.62
C LYS A 431 -25.29 -28.89 -35.10
N MET A 432 -24.91 -29.87 -34.27
CA MET A 432 -25.46 -31.22 -34.38
C MET A 432 -26.93 -31.10 -34.01
N SER A 433 -27.83 -31.35 -34.95
CA SER A 433 -29.23 -31.59 -34.65
C SER A 433 -29.30 -32.86 -33.81
N LEU A 434 -29.48 -32.73 -32.50
CA LEU A 434 -29.71 -33.87 -31.61
C LEU A 434 -30.86 -34.70 -32.18
N PRO A 435 -30.62 -35.96 -32.60
CA PRO A 435 -31.71 -36.84 -33.01
C PRO A 435 -32.45 -37.21 -31.72
N VAL A 436 -33.62 -36.60 -31.49
CA VAL A 436 -34.58 -37.14 -30.53
C VAL A 436 -34.81 -38.60 -30.93
N PRO A 437 -34.54 -39.59 -30.05
CA PRO A 437 -34.60 -41.00 -30.44
C PRO A 437 -36.01 -41.41 -30.87
N LYS A 438 -36.30 -41.30 -32.17
CA LYS A 438 -37.44 -41.97 -32.79
C LYS A 438 -37.17 -43.47 -32.66
N ILE A 439 -37.86 -44.12 -31.72
CA ILE A 439 -37.84 -45.58 -31.55
C ILE A 439 -38.51 -46.20 -32.79
N SER A 440 -37.74 -46.33 -33.87
CA SER A 440 -38.15 -47.01 -35.08
C SER A 440 -38.30 -48.49 -34.79
N LYS A 441 -39.52 -49.03 -34.96
CA LYS A 441 -39.81 -50.46 -34.83
C LYS A 441 -39.28 -51.26 -36.05
N SER A 442 -37.98 -51.16 -36.32
CA SER A 442 -37.25 -52.01 -37.25
C SER A 442 -36.94 -53.35 -36.58
N LYS A 443 -37.52 -54.44 -37.10
CA LYS A 443 -37.36 -55.80 -36.57
C LYS A 443 -36.04 -56.42 -37.03
N GLU A 444 -34.95 -56.12 -36.35
CA GLU A 444 -33.73 -56.96 -36.38
C GLU A 444 -33.29 -57.28 -34.94
N GLY A 445 -32.40 -58.27 -34.79
CA GLY A 445 -32.24 -59.07 -33.57
C GLY A 445 -32.13 -58.30 -32.25
N PHE A 446 -33.09 -58.54 -31.35
CA PHE A 446 -33.08 -58.06 -29.98
C PHE A 446 -32.10 -58.91 -29.14
N ASN A 447 -30.79 -58.67 -29.27
CA ASN A 447 -29.81 -59.15 -28.31
C ASN A 447 -29.75 -58.15 -27.14
N SER A 448 -30.42 -58.50 -26.04
CA SER A 448 -30.14 -57.94 -24.73
C SER A 448 -28.71 -58.29 -24.27
N GLU A 449 -28.22 -57.59 -23.24
CA GLU A 449 -27.05 -58.00 -22.45
C GLU A 449 -25.66 -57.98 -23.12
N ALA A 450 -25.28 -56.87 -23.78
CA ALA A 450 -23.93 -56.27 -23.63
C ALA A 450 -23.78 -54.87 -24.25
N ASN A 451 -23.47 -53.86 -23.44
CA ASN A 451 -22.56 -52.81 -23.90
C ASN A 451 -21.13 -53.27 -23.58
N ILE A 452 -20.34 -53.52 -24.63
CA ILE A 452 -18.89 -53.77 -24.48
C ILE A 452 -18.21 -52.42 -24.26
N PHE A 453 -17.98 -52.08 -22.99
CA PHE A 453 -17.27 -50.87 -22.58
C PHE A 453 -15.85 -51.25 -22.15
N LEU A 454 -14.84 -50.76 -22.87
CA LEU A 454 -13.42 -51.10 -22.62
C LEU A 454 -13.13 -52.62 -22.58
N GLY A 455 -13.94 -53.43 -23.26
CA GLY A 455 -13.85 -54.90 -23.27
C GLY A 455 -14.75 -55.62 -22.26
N PHE A 456 -15.40 -54.90 -21.35
CA PHE A 456 -16.27 -55.47 -20.31
C PHE A 456 -17.76 -55.33 -20.65
N ILE A 457 -18.57 -56.30 -20.24
CA ILE A 457 -20.03 -56.29 -20.37
C ILE A 457 -20.61 -55.52 -19.17
N ILE A 458 -21.21 -54.35 -19.42
CA ILE A 458 -21.89 -53.57 -18.37
C ILE A 458 -23.24 -52.99 -18.84
N PRO A 459 -24.18 -52.69 -17.91
CA PRO A 459 -25.38 -51.88 -18.18
C PRO A 459 -25.04 -50.49 -18.71
N LEU A 460 -25.95 -49.89 -19.49
CA LEU A 460 -25.75 -48.56 -20.10
C LEU A 460 -25.72 -47.46 -19.03
N GLU A 461 -26.51 -47.62 -17.98
CA GLU A 461 -26.61 -46.71 -16.83
C GLU A 461 -25.27 -46.65 -16.08
N LEU A 462 -24.64 -47.81 -15.84
CA LEU A 462 -23.33 -47.89 -15.20
C LEU A 462 -22.22 -47.39 -16.14
N ALA A 463 -22.31 -47.66 -17.46
CA ALA A 463 -21.40 -47.09 -18.44
C ALA A 463 -21.46 -45.55 -18.45
N TYR A 464 -22.66 -44.98 -18.40
CA TYR A 464 -22.85 -43.53 -18.31
C TYR A 464 -22.36 -42.95 -16.98
N GLU A 465 -22.66 -43.54 -15.82
CA GLU A 465 -22.10 -43.05 -14.56
C GLU A 465 -20.57 -43.12 -14.54
N ILE A 466 -19.95 -44.21 -15.05
CA ILE A 466 -18.49 -44.30 -15.22
C ILE A 466 -17.97 -43.16 -16.11
N LEU A 467 -18.60 -42.89 -17.26
CA LEU A 467 -18.24 -41.78 -18.15
C LEU A 467 -18.44 -40.40 -17.49
N ARG A 468 -19.37 -40.25 -16.55
CA ARG A 468 -19.60 -39.00 -15.79
C ARG A 468 -18.54 -38.78 -14.69
N PHE A 469 -17.87 -39.85 -14.23
CA PHE A 469 -16.69 -39.77 -13.36
C PHE A 469 -15.38 -39.51 -14.11
N LEU A 470 -15.35 -39.65 -15.45
CA LEU A 470 -14.15 -39.29 -16.22
C LEU A 470 -14.01 -37.76 -16.37
N ASP A 471 -12.76 -37.30 -16.34
CA ASP A 471 -12.39 -35.92 -16.61
C ASP A 471 -12.52 -35.53 -18.09
N LEU A 472 -12.57 -34.22 -18.37
CA LEU A 472 -12.74 -33.69 -19.73
C LEU A 472 -11.62 -34.10 -20.69
N ARG A 473 -10.38 -34.31 -20.21
CA ARG A 473 -9.27 -34.82 -21.03
C ARG A 473 -9.45 -36.32 -21.32
N SER A 474 -9.79 -37.13 -20.32
CA SER A 474 -10.08 -38.56 -20.48
C SER A 474 -11.27 -38.81 -21.42
N ILE A 475 -12.33 -38.01 -21.33
CA ILE A 475 -13.46 -38.05 -22.27
C ILE A 475 -13.03 -37.64 -23.69
N GLY A 476 -12.14 -36.65 -23.81
CA GLY A 476 -11.47 -36.32 -25.08
C GLY A 476 -10.71 -37.51 -25.68
N MET A 477 -10.02 -38.31 -24.86
CA MET A 477 -9.33 -39.53 -25.30
C MET A 477 -10.31 -40.64 -25.67
N MET A 478 -11.38 -40.86 -24.90
CA MET A 478 -12.39 -41.91 -25.14
C MET A 478 -13.08 -41.78 -26.51
N LEU A 479 -13.30 -40.54 -26.98
CA LEU A 479 -13.81 -40.24 -28.32
C LEU A 479 -12.87 -40.68 -29.47
N LEU A 480 -11.61 -41.00 -29.18
CA LEU A 480 -10.58 -41.41 -30.13
C LEU A 480 -10.27 -42.92 -30.07
N VAL A 481 -10.77 -43.66 -29.07
CA VAL A 481 -10.41 -45.08 -28.86
C VAL A 481 -11.01 -45.98 -29.95
N ASN A 482 -12.32 -45.90 -30.19
CA ASN A 482 -13.02 -46.60 -31.29
C ASN A 482 -14.42 -45.99 -31.51
N SER A 483 -15.07 -46.36 -32.62
CA SER A 483 -16.39 -45.84 -33.00
C SER A 483 -17.51 -46.11 -31.98
N LYS A 484 -17.48 -47.25 -31.26
CA LYS A 484 -18.53 -47.61 -30.29
C LYS A 484 -18.37 -46.85 -28.97
N THR A 485 -17.13 -46.68 -28.50
CA THR A 485 -16.83 -45.83 -27.34
C THR A 485 -17.13 -44.37 -27.64
N LYS A 486 -16.83 -43.90 -28.85
CA LYS A 486 -17.24 -42.58 -29.32
C LYS A 486 -18.77 -42.42 -29.32
N GLU A 487 -19.49 -43.38 -29.89
CA GLU A 487 -20.96 -43.39 -29.90
C GLU A 487 -21.53 -43.27 -28.48
N GLN A 488 -21.06 -44.08 -27.53
CA GLN A 488 -21.49 -44.05 -26.13
C GLN A 488 -21.27 -42.67 -25.45
N VAL A 489 -20.16 -42.00 -25.75
CA VAL A 489 -19.89 -40.63 -25.24
C VAL A 489 -20.76 -39.58 -25.94
N GLU A 490 -21.09 -39.77 -27.22
CA GLU A 490 -21.97 -38.88 -27.98
C GLU A 490 -23.48 -39.16 -27.78
N THR A 491 -23.87 -40.27 -27.13
CA THR A 491 -25.26 -40.58 -26.71
C THR A 491 -25.55 -40.35 -25.23
N MET A 492 -24.53 -40.10 -24.40
CA MET A 492 -24.69 -39.60 -23.03
C MET A 492 -25.39 -38.23 -23.03
N LEU A 493 -26.14 -37.85 -21.99
CA LEU A 493 -26.79 -36.54 -21.92
C LEU A 493 -25.77 -35.40 -21.73
N ASP A 494 -24.88 -35.56 -20.74
CA ASP A 494 -24.07 -34.48 -20.17
C ASP A 494 -23.08 -33.87 -21.19
N TYR A 495 -22.31 -34.72 -21.89
CA TYR A 495 -21.23 -34.25 -22.77
C TYR A 495 -21.71 -33.56 -24.07
N PRO A 496 -22.66 -34.10 -24.86
CA PRO A 496 -23.16 -33.44 -26.08
C PRO A 496 -23.84 -32.10 -25.81
N VAL A 497 -24.54 -31.99 -24.68
CA VAL A 497 -25.18 -30.73 -24.24
C VAL A 497 -24.11 -29.70 -23.90
N LEU A 498 -23.08 -30.04 -23.12
CA LEU A 498 -21.93 -29.16 -22.86
C LEU A 498 -21.16 -28.81 -24.15
N LYS A 499 -20.89 -29.79 -25.02
CA LYS A 499 -20.21 -29.63 -26.32
C LYS A 499 -20.96 -28.71 -27.29
N THR A 500 -22.28 -28.56 -27.13
CA THR A 500 -23.09 -27.65 -27.94
C THR A 500 -23.19 -26.27 -27.27
N HIS A 501 -23.56 -26.24 -25.98
CA HIS A 501 -24.02 -25.03 -25.29
C HIS A 501 -22.98 -24.36 -24.37
N ALA A 502 -21.89 -25.05 -24.03
CA ALA A 502 -20.78 -24.56 -23.21
C ALA A 502 -19.41 -24.80 -23.90
N HIS A 503 -19.38 -24.93 -25.23
CA HIS A 503 -18.17 -25.22 -26.00
C HIS A 503 -17.03 -24.21 -25.75
N GLU A 504 -17.39 -22.95 -25.52
CA GLU A 504 -16.49 -21.85 -25.19
C GLU A 504 -15.78 -22.09 -23.85
N THR A 505 -16.56 -22.42 -22.80
CA THR A 505 -16.10 -22.86 -21.48
C THR A 505 -15.15 -24.05 -21.58
N LEU A 506 -15.54 -25.10 -22.31
CA LEU A 506 -14.73 -26.32 -22.48
C LEU A 506 -13.40 -26.03 -23.20
N ASN A 507 -13.39 -25.14 -24.20
CA ASN A 507 -12.18 -24.76 -24.90
C ASN A 507 -11.23 -23.93 -24.01
N LEU A 508 -11.77 -22.99 -23.22
CA LEU A 508 -10.99 -22.18 -22.27
C LEU A 508 -10.37 -23.06 -21.17
N MET A 509 -11.14 -23.98 -20.58
CA MET A 509 -10.62 -24.99 -19.64
C MET A 509 -9.46 -25.81 -20.23
N ARG A 510 -9.54 -26.15 -21.52
CA ARG A 510 -8.47 -26.87 -22.24
C ARG A 510 -7.23 -26.03 -22.49
N GLN A 511 -7.39 -24.76 -22.85
CA GLN A 511 -6.27 -23.83 -23.05
C GLN A 511 -5.53 -23.54 -21.73
N MET A 512 -6.28 -23.34 -20.63
CA MET A 512 -5.73 -23.17 -19.27
C MET A 512 -5.15 -24.46 -18.66
N LYS A 513 -5.14 -25.58 -19.41
CA LYS A 513 -4.74 -26.95 -19.03
C LYS A 513 -5.58 -27.63 -17.93
N LEU A 514 -6.73 -27.08 -17.54
CA LEU A 514 -7.57 -27.56 -16.44
C LEU A 514 -8.46 -28.77 -16.77
N SER A 515 -8.41 -29.30 -17.99
CA SER A 515 -9.27 -30.42 -18.44
C SER A 515 -9.13 -31.72 -17.67
N SER A 516 -8.01 -31.97 -16.97
CA SER A 516 -7.81 -33.18 -16.15
C SER A 516 -8.34 -33.06 -14.71
N HIS A 517 -8.71 -31.87 -14.25
CA HIS A 517 -9.06 -31.62 -12.85
C HIS A 517 -10.56 -31.73 -12.54
N TYR A 518 -11.40 -31.92 -13.56
CA TYR A 518 -12.86 -31.86 -13.42
C TYR A 518 -13.59 -32.89 -14.29
N THR A 519 -14.51 -33.63 -13.67
CA THR A 519 -15.34 -34.64 -14.34
C THR A 519 -16.46 -34.03 -15.15
N ILE A 520 -16.91 -34.71 -16.20
CA ILE A 520 -18.07 -34.27 -16.99
C ILE A 520 -19.32 -34.15 -16.10
N GLY A 521 -19.50 -35.04 -15.12
CA GLY A 521 -20.59 -34.97 -14.14
C GLY A 521 -20.53 -33.70 -13.28
N GLN A 522 -19.35 -33.28 -12.81
CA GLN A 522 -19.17 -32.03 -12.07
C GLN A 522 -19.54 -30.81 -12.94
N ILE A 523 -18.97 -30.72 -14.15
CA ILE A 523 -19.22 -29.60 -15.07
C ILE A 523 -20.71 -29.52 -15.43
N PHE A 524 -21.35 -30.64 -15.74
CA PHE A 524 -22.78 -30.66 -16.07
C PHE A 524 -23.69 -30.35 -14.87
N ASN A 525 -23.28 -30.71 -13.65
CA ASN A 525 -24.02 -30.36 -12.44
C ASN A 525 -24.00 -28.84 -12.20
N GLU A 526 -22.86 -28.14 -12.32
CA GLU A 526 -22.84 -26.67 -12.27
C GLU A 526 -23.55 -26.03 -13.47
N PHE A 527 -23.52 -26.67 -14.64
CA PHE A 527 -24.23 -26.19 -15.84
C PHE A 527 -25.75 -26.12 -15.61
N CYS A 528 -26.28 -27.06 -14.83
CA CYS A 528 -27.70 -27.18 -14.52
C CYS A 528 -28.14 -26.45 -13.23
N GLN A 529 -27.34 -25.50 -12.75
CA GLN A 529 -27.64 -24.66 -11.58
C GLN A 529 -27.70 -23.19 -12.02
N PRO A 530 -28.73 -22.40 -11.67
CA PRO A 530 -28.83 -21.01 -12.14
C PRO A 530 -28.15 -19.99 -11.21
N LYS A 531 -27.99 -20.31 -9.92
CA LYS A 531 -27.54 -19.34 -8.91
C LYS A 531 -26.02 -19.30 -8.76
N CYS A 532 -25.52 -18.12 -8.38
CA CYS A 532 -24.17 -17.96 -7.83
C CYS A 532 -24.00 -18.85 -6.59
N ARG A 533 -22.78 -19.34 -6.34
CA ARG A 533 -22.45 -20.15 -5.16
C ARG A 533 -22.24 -19.36 -3.87
N THR A 534 -22.07 -18.04 -3.95
CA THR A 534 -21.80 -17.14 -2.81
C THR A 534 -22.90 -16.10 -2.54
N CYS A 535 -23.94 -16.02 -3.39
CA CYS A 535 -25.10 -15.13 -3.19
C CYS A 535 -26.35 -15.68 -3.91
N PRO A 536 -27.58 -15.20 -3.62
CA PRO A 536 -28.79 -15.75 -4.22
C PRO A 536 -29.04 -15.33 -5.69
N ASN A 537 -28.24 -14.41 -6.24
CA ASN A 537 -28.38 -13.88 -7.60
C ASN A 537 -28.09 -14.94 -8.69
N PHE A 538 -28.54 -14.65 -9.92
CA PHE A 538 -28.15 -15.44 -11.10
C PHE A 538 -26.63 -15.35 -11.32
N GLY A 539 -26.00 -16.47 -11.68
CA GLY A 539 -24.56 -16.54 -11.94
C GLY A 539 -24.26 -16.89 -13.40
N PRO A 540 -24.06 -15.91 -14.31
CA PRO A 540 -23.77 -16.15 -15.73
C PRO A 540 -22.34 -16.68 -16.00
N PHE A 541 -21.49 -16.74 -14.98
CA PHE A 541 -20.07 -17.08 -15.10
C PHE A 541 -19.69 -18.33 -14.31
N LEU A 542 -18.63 -18.99 -14.76
CA LEU A 542 -17.94 -20.06 -14.04
C LEU A 542 -16.53 -19.59 -13.68
N TYR A 543 -16.21 -19.59 -12.39
CA TYR A 543 -14.84 -19.47 -11.92
C TYR A 543 -14.20 -20.86 -11.95
N ILE A 544 -13.28 -21.09 -12.89
CA ILE A 544 -12.72 -22.42 -13.16
C ILE A 544 -11.83 -22.95 -12.01
N PRO A 545 -11.01 -22.15 -11.29
CA PRO A 545 -10.11 -22.66 -10.25
C PRO A 545 -10.78 -23.40 -9.07
N THR A 546 -12.10 -23.27 -8.89
CA THR A 546 -12.86 -24.05 -7.89
C THR A 546 -14.15 -24.69 -8.44
N MET A 547 -14.39 -24.62 -9.76
CA MET A 547 -15.62 -25.06 -10.43
C MET A 547 -16.89 -24.48 -9.76
N GLN A 548 -16.88 -23.17 -9.51
CA GLN A 548 -18.00 -22.47 -8.87
C GLN A 548 -18.66 -21.46 -9.79
N ARG A 549 -19.98 -21.60 -9.95
CA ARG A 549 -20.81 -20.58 -10.61
C ARG A 549 -20.81 -19.26 -9.82
N CYS A 550 -20.59 -18.14 -10.49
CA CYS A 550 -20.47 -16.81 -9.88
C CYS A 550 -21.25 -15.72 -10.65
N CYS A 551 -21.68 -14.68 -9.93
CA CYS A 551 -22.04 -13.39 -10.52
C CYS A 551 -20.83 -12.45 -10.51
N TYR A 552 -20.88 -11.38 -11.30
CA TYR A 552 -19.80 -10.40 -11.45
C TYR A 552 -19.35 -9.80 -10.10
N GLU A 553 -20.28 -9.22 -9.36
CA GLU A 553 -20.12 -8.63 -8.02
C GLU A 553 -19.42 -9.57 -7.03
N CYS A 554 -19.84 -10.84 -6.98
CA CYS A 554 -19.24 -11.80 -6.06
C CYS A 554 -17.85 -12.26 -6.52
N ASN A 555 -17.62 -12.42 -7.82
CA ASN A 555 -16.29 -12.69 -8.38
C ASN A 555 -15.29 -11.57 -8.03
N LEU A 556 -15.75 -10.32 -8.10
CA LEU A 556 -14.99 -9.12 -7.75
C LEU A 556 -14.63 -9.09 -6.26
N TYR A 557 -15.62 -9.21 -5.36
CA TYR A 557 -15.45 -8.91 -3.93
C TYR A 557 -15.27 -10.09 -2.97
N LYS A 558 -15.57 -11.34 -3.36
CA LYS A 558 -15.39 -12.49 -2.45
C LYS A 558 -14.00 -13.10 -2.63
N SER A 559 -13.22 -13.11 -1.55
CA SER A 559 -11.87 -13.68 -1.47
C SER A 559 -11.78 -15.18 -1.84
N SER A 560 -12.91 -15.89 -1.85
CA SER A 560 -13.04 -17.24 -2.41
C SER A 560 -12.63 -17.34 -3.89
N TYR A 561 -12.75 -16.23 -4.64
CA TYR A 561 -12.35 -16.13 -6.05
C TYR A 561 -10.97 -15.48 -6.22
N GLY A 562 -10.26 -15.21 -5.12
CA GLY A 562 -8.90 -14.67 -5.13
C GLY A 562 -7.94 -15.55 -5.92
N LEU A 563 -7.21 -14.94 -6.86
CA LEU A 563 -6.26 -15.60 -7.75
C LEU A 563 -4.99 -14.75 -7.84
N GLY A 564 -3.82 -15.38 -7.86
CA GLY A 564 -2.55 -14.74 -8.18
C GLY A 564 -1.52 -15.71 -8.74
N PHE A 565 -0.41 -15.19 -9.25
CA PHE A 565 0.67 -15.99 -9.84
C PHE A 565 1.34 -16.92 -8.82
N VAL A 566 1.75 -18.13 -9.27
CA VAL A 566 2.36 -19.18 -8.44
C VAL A 566 3.61 -18.67 -7.72
N LYS A 567 4.59 -18.13 -8.45
CA LYS A 567 5.80 -17.50 -7.88
C LYS A 567 5.47 -16.46 -6.81
N ASN A 568 4.42 -15.67 -7.05
CA ASN A 568 3.97 -14.65 -6.12
C ASN A 568 3.35 -15.26 -4.85
N ILE A 569 2.63 -16.35 -4.97
CA ILE A 569 2.06 -17.11 -3.87
C ILE A 569 3.19 -17.76 -3.06
N CYS A 570 4.09 -18.52 -3.69
CA CYS A 570 5.23 -19.20 -3.05
C CYS A 570 6.06 -18.25 -2.17
N TYR A 571 6.61 -17.17 -2.75
CA TYR A 571 7.50 -16.27 -2.00
C TYR A 571 6.84 -15.54 -0.82
N TYR A 572 5.49 -15.44 -0.76
CA TYR A 572 4.81 -14.82 0.40
C TYR A 572 4.18 -15.82 1.37
N PHE A 573 3.69 -16.95 0.89
CA PHE A 573 3.16 -18.01 1.76
C PHE A 573 4.25 -18.92 2.35
N GLY A 574 5.51 -18.76 1.93
CA GLY A 574 6.65 -19.52 2.46
C GLY A 574 6.67 -20.99 2.03
N ILE A 575 6.02 -21.30 0.89
CA ILE A 575 5.84 -22.64 0.33
C ILE A 575 6.56 -22.76 -1.01
N GLU A 576 6.98 -23.97 -1.37
CA GLU A 576 7.64 -24.24 -2.64
C GLU A 576 6.62 -24.52 -3.76
N GLU A 577 7.03 -24.43 -5.03
CA GLU A 577 6.15 -24.85 -6.15
C GLU A 577 5.79 -26.34 -6.08
N GLU A 578 6.60 -27.15 -5.37
CA GLU A 578 6.35 -28.58 -5.15
C GLU A 578 5.14 -28.84 -4.22
N ASP A 579 4.88 -27.97 -3.25
CA ASP A 579 3.72 -28.06 -2.35
C ASP A 579 2.39 -27.80 -3.09
N LEU A 580 2.46 -27.07 -4.21
CA LEU A 580 1.29 -26.67 -5.02
C LEU A 580 0.84 -27.75 -6.02
N ASN A 581 1.53 -28.88 -6.13
CA ASN A 581 1.20 -29.96 -7.07
C ASN A 581 -0.23 -30.53 -6.89
N ASP A 582 -0.76 -30.53 -5.67
CA ASP A 582 -2.13 -30.98 -5.36
C ASP A 582 -3.21 -29.91 -5.68
N LEU A 583 -2.82 -28.70 -6.08
CA LEU A 583 -3.74 -27.58 -6.37
C LEU A 583 -4.03 -27.40 -7.86
N GLN A 584 -5.13 -26.72 -8.16
CA GLN A 584 -5.66 -26.56 -9.52
C GLN A 584 -5.03 -25.36 -10.23
N LEU A 585 -3.80 -25.53 -10.70
CA LEU A 585 -3.01 -24.47 -11.33
C LEU A 585 -3.57 -24.04 -12.70
N VAL A 586 -3.98 -22.79 -12.79
CA VAL A 586 -4.49 -22.15 -14.01
C VAL A 586 -3.33 -21.61 -14.82
N HIS A 587 -3.17 -22.10 -16.04
CA HIS A 587 -2.19 -21.54 -16.97
C HIS A 587 -2.73 -20.28 -17.62
N ASN A 588 -1.90 -19.24 -17.70
CA ASN A 588 -2.24 -18.02 -18.42
C ASN A 588 -2.35 -18.27 -19.94
N ILE A 589 -3.33 -17.65 -20.58
CA ILE A 589 -3.66 -17.80 -22.00
C ILE A 589 -3.88 -16.45 -22.73
N TRP A 590 -3.70 -15.33 -22.03
CA TRP A 590 -4.05 -14.00 -22.51
C TRP A 590 -2.83 -13.34 -23.18
N LEU A 591 -2.99 -12.90 -24.43
CA LEU A 591 -1.89 -12.61 -25.37
C LEU A 591 -0.93 -11.46 -24.99
N HIS A 592 -1.25 -10.66 -23.98
CA HIS A 592 -0.46 -9.49 -23.55
C HIS A 592 0.29 -9.70 -22.24
N ASP A 593 0.20 -10.90 -21.66
CA ASP A 593 0.72 -11.26 -20.35
C ASP A 593 1.72 -12.44 -20.46
N PRO A 594 2.70 -12.57 -19.56
CA PRO A 594 3.68 -13.66 -19.62
C PRO A 594 3.02 -15.04 -19.41
N PRO A 595 3.54 -16.12 -20.04
CA PRO A 595 3.02 -17.48 -19.93
C PRO A 595 3.38 -18.10 -18.56
N ASP A 596 2.66 -17.67 -17.54
CA ASP A 596 2.87 -18.06 -16.14
C ASP A 596 1.68 -18.86 -15.57
N CYS A 597 1.86 -19.47 -14.40
CA CYS A 597 0.85 -20.23 -13.68
C CYS A 597 0.23 -19.40 -12.56
N MET A 598 -1.06 -19.63 -12.27
CA MET A 598 -1.82 -18.96 -11.20
C MET A 598 -2.54 -19.97 -10.33
N ALA A 599 -2.67 -19.69 -9.03
CA ALA A 599 -3.38 -20.55 -8.07
C ALA A 599 -4.44 -19.76 -7.28
N ASN A 600 -5.47 -20.46 -6.79
CA ASN A 600 -6.51 -19.86 -5.96
C ASN A 600 -5.98 -19.60 -4.53
N ILE A 601 -6.10 -18.36 -4.06
CA ILE A 601 -5.47 -17.91 -2.82
C ILE A 601 -6.13 -18.57 -1.60
N SER A 602 -7.45 -18.82 -1.62
CA SER A 602 -8.13 -19.56 -0.54
C SER A 602 -7.69 -21.03 -0.47
N GLN A 603 -7.42 -21.70 -1.60
CA GLN A 603 -6.81 -23.02 -1.61
C GLN A 603 -5.39 -22.99 -1.01
N CYS A 604 -4.58 -21.99 -1.37
CA CYS A 604 -3.22 -21.84 -0.84
C CYS A 604 -3.19 -21.55 0.67
N LYS A 605 -4.07 -20.69 1.18
CA LYS A 605 -4.26 -20.49 2.65
C LYS A 605 -4.61 -21.80 3.36
N ASN A 606 -5.51 -22.59 2.78
CA ASN A 606 -5.92 -23.89 3.34
C ASN A 606 -4.83 -24.96 3.26
N LEU A 607 -3.81 -24.79 2.41
CA LEU A 607 -2.60 -25.62 2.37
C LEU A 607 -1.63 -25.18 3.47
N VAL A 608 -1.27 -23.90 3.50
CA VAL A 608 -0.40 -23.26 4.50
C VAL A 608 -0.90 -23.52 5.93
N SER A 609 -2.21 -23.38 6.16
CA SER A 609 -2.86 -23.67 7.44
C SER A 609 -2.71 -25.14 7.91
N LYS A 610 -2.49 -26.09 6.98
CA LYS A 610 -2.19 -27.49 7.31
C LYS A 610 -0.69 -27.76 7.50
N LEU A 611 0.17 -27.02 6.78
CA LEU A 611 1.63 -27.20 6.82
C LEU A 611 2.23 -26.58 8.08
N TYR A 612 1.86 -25.34 8.41
CA TYR A 612 2.47 -24.55 9.49
C TYR A 612 1.48 -24.13 10.60
N GLY A 613 0.17 -24.30 10.36
CA GLY A 613 -0.88 -24.02 11.34
C GLY A 613 -1.72 -22.77 11.02
N PRO A 614 -2.82 -22.55 11.76
CA PRO A 614 -3.77 -21.48 11.44
C PRO A 614 -3.23 -20.08 11.70
N GLU A 615 -2.38 -19.89 12.71
CA GLU A 615 -1.88 -18.56 13.12
C GLU A 615 -1.01 -17.91 12.01
N GLU A 616 -0.14 -18.68 11.34
CA GLU A 616 0.66 -18.16 10.21
C GLU A 616 -0.22 -17.82 8.99
N ALA A 617 -1.30 -18.59 8.75
CA ALA A 617 -2.25 -18.31 7.69
C ALA A 617 -3.06 -17.02 7.93
N GLU A 618 -3.29 -16.62 9.19
CA GLU A 618 -3.90 -15.33 9.54
C GLU A 618 -2.94 -14.14 9.38
N VAL A 619 -1.66 -14.29 9.77
CA VAL A 619 -0.62 -13.26 9.55
C VAL A 619 -0.52 -12.86 8.08
N LEU A 620 -0.75 -13.82 7.18
CA LEU A 620 -0.67 -13.63 5.73
C LEU A 620 -1.94 -13.06 5.09
N ASP A 621 -3.06 -12.93 5.81
CA ASP A 621 -4.31 -12.39 5.27
C ASP A 621 -4.15 -10.94 4.76
N ALA A 622 -3.33 -10.14 5.45
CA ALA A 622 -2.97 -8.78 5.04
C ALA A 622 -2.21 -8.71 3.69
N THR A 623 -1.68 -9.83 3.19
CA THR A 623 -0.92 -9.91 1.92
C THR A 623 -1.79 -10.27 0.70
N VAL A 624 -3.07 -10.58 0.93
CA VAL A 624 -4.00 -11.11 -0.09
C VAL A 624 -4.33 -10.07 -1.16
N HIS A 625 -4.59 -8.82 -0.77
CA HIS A 625 -5.03 -7.72 -1.66
C HIS A 625 -4.06 -7.29 -2.77
N ILE A 626 -2.93 -8.00 -2.90
CA ILE A 626 -1.78 -7.72 -3.76
C ILE A 626 -1.51 -8.98 -4.60
N ILE A 627 -1.56 -10.17 -3.97
CA ILE A 627 -1.66 -11.44 -4.69
C ILE A 627 -2.91 -11.41 -5.62
N GLU A 628 -4.00 -10.77 -5.18
CA GLU A 628 -5.18 -10.43 -5.98
C GLU A 628 -5.05 -9.17 -6.87
N GLY A 629 -3.97 -8.38 -6.73
CA GLY A 629 -4.00 -6.93 -6.99
C GLY A 629 -2.98 -6.34 -7.96
N GLU A 630 -1.79 -6.93 -8.16
CA GLU A 630 -0.78 -6.36 -9.09
C GLU A 630 -0.40 -7.28 -10.25
N GLY A 631 -1.06 -7.05 -11.39
CA GLY A 631 -0.54 -7.38 -12.72
C GLY A 631 0.48 -6.34 -13.19
N VAL A 632 1.60 -6.22 -12.48
CA VAL A 632 2.77 -5.45 -12.94
C VAL A 632 3.50 -6.26 -14.03
N TYR A 633 4.00 -5.58 -15.07
CA TYR A 633 4.72 -6.19 -16.20
C TYR A 633 6.09 -6.76 -15.75
N LEU A 634 6.09 -8.01 -15.29
CA LEU A 634 7.27 -8.79 -14.89
C LEU A 634 8.05 -9.36 -16.09
N SER A 635 8.28 -8.57 -17.15
CA SER A 635 8.88 -9.04 -18.41
C SER A 635 10.34 -8.63 -18.66
N GLU A 636 10.86 -7.58 -18.00
CA GLU A 636 12.23 -7.07 -18.26
C GLU A 636 13.02 -6.66 -16.99
N VAL A 637 12.64 -7.16 -15.81
CA VAL A 637 13.39 -6.92 -14.55
C VAL A 637 13.61 -8.25 -13.82
N GLU A 638 14.88 -8.59 -13.55
CA GLU A 638 15.20 -9.76 -12.72
C GLU A 638 14.73 -9.53 -11.27
N PRO A 639 14.12 -10.52 -10.59
CA PRO A 639 13.41 -10.25 -9.34
C PRO A 639 14.38 -9.98 -8.18
N THR A 640 14.45 -8.72 -7.73
CA THR A 640 15.05 -8.37 -6.45
C THR A 640 13.97 -8.30 -5.35
N PRO A 641 14.31 -8.59 -4.08
CA PRO A 641 13.34 -9.29 -3.22
C PRO A 641 12.31 -8.41 -2.49
N TYR A 642 11.05 -8.90 -2.42
CA TYR A 642 9.94 -8.45 -1.55
C TYR A 642 9.34 -7.02 -1.73
N GLN A 643 9.10 -6.51 -2.95
CA GLN A 643 8.03 -5.49 -3.17
C GLN A 643 6.67 -6.08 -2.77
N ARG A 644 5.94 -5.57 -1.74
CA ARG A 644 4.47 -5.75 -1.51
C ARG A 644 3.94 -4.89 -0.35
N HIS A 645 2.83 -4.14 -0.37
CA HIS A 645 1.95 -3.43 -1.35
C HIS A 645 1.32 -2.28 -0.51
N GLY A 646 0.47 -1.41 -1.09
CA GLY A 646 -0.88 -1.31 -0.53
C GLY A 646 -1.91 -0.47 -1.29
N ILE A 647 -2.87 -1.17 -1.90
CA ILE A 647 -4.30 -0.80 -2.06
C ILE A 647 -4.57 0.71 -2.26
N PRO A 648 -4.65 1.18 -3.53
CA PRO A 648 -5.12 2.53 -3.82
C PRO A 648 -6.54 2.79 -3.26
N GLY A 649 -6.61 3.68 -2.27
CA GLY A 649 -7.85 4.15 -1.66
C GLY A 649 -8.35 5.40 -2.39
N GLY A 650 -9.40 5.25 -3.18
CA GLY A 650 -9.97 6.29 -4.03
C GLY A 650 -10.68 5.64 -5.22
N GLY A 651 -12.00 5.80 -5.31
CA GLY A 651 -12.90 5.09 -6.23
C GLY A 651 -12.80 5.49 -7.69
N CYS A 652 -11.58 5.57 -8.23
CA CYS A 652 -11.37 5.66 -9.67
C CYS A 652 -11.64 4.28 -10.30
N PHE A 653 -12.73 4.19 -11.08
CA PHE A 653 -13.20 3.01 -11.83
C PHE A 653 -12.07 2.20 -12.50
N TRP A 654 -11.08 2.89 -13.06
CA TRP A 654 -9.91 2.30 -13.73
C TRP A 654 -8.96 1.54 -12.79
N SER A 655 -8.89 1.93 -11.52
CA SER A 655 -7.92 1.37 -10.54
C SER A 655 -8.36 0.05 -9.92
N GLU A 656 -9.67 -0.17 -9.77
CA GLU A 656 -10.24 -1.37 -9.16
C GLU A 656 -10.40 -2.50 -10.20
N ARG A 657 -10.70 -2.12 -11.46
CA ARG A 657 -10.66 -3.00 -12.64
C ARG A 657 -9.24 -3.50 -12.93
N LYS A 658 -8.21 -2.65 -12.81
CA LYS A 658 -6.80 -3.10 -12.97
C LYS A 658 -6.39 -4.11 -11.90
N ARG A 659 -6.77 -3.89 -10.64
CA ARG A 659 -6.50 -4.81 -9.53
C ARG A 659 -7.11 -6.18 -9.77
N ASN A 660 -8.43 -6.27 -9.88
CA ASN A 660 -9.15 -7.55 -9.88
C ASN A 660 -9.11 -8.32 -11.21
N ARG A 661 -8.35 -7.86 -12.22
CA ARG A 661 -8.27 -8.48 -13.55
C ARG A 661 -7.94 -9.98 -13.49
N MET A 662 -7.05 -10.39 -12.58
CA MET A 662 -6.65 -11.81 -12.44
C MET A 662 -7.82 -12.74 -12.07
N LYS A 663 -8.78 -12.28 -11.24
CA LYS A 663 -9.98 -13.06 -10.89
C LYS A 663 -10.83 -13.34 -12.14
N PHE A 664 -10.98 -12.33 -13.00
CA PHE A 664 -11.67 -12.46 -14.27
C PHE A 664 -10.90 -13.29 -15.31
N MET A 665 -9.55 -13.26 -15.32
CA MET A 665 -8.71 -14.05 -16.23
C MET A 665 -8.87 -15.57 -16.09
N ALA A 666 -9.39 -16.07 -14.95
CA ALA A 666 -9.76 -17.48 -14.73
C ALA A 666 -11.29 -17.71 -14.65
N THR A 667 -12.07 -16.72 -15.09
CA THR A 667 -13.54 -16.73 -15.10
C THR A 667 -14.05 -16.71 -16.54
N VAL A 668 -15.07 -17.52 -16.84
CA VAL A 668 -15.55 -17.71 -18.21
C VAL A 668 -17.08 -17.64 -18.32
N PRO A 669 -17.64 -17.26 -19.49
CA PRO A 669 -19.07 -17.35 -19.74
C PRO A 669 -19.56 -18.79 -19.58
N PHE A 670 -20.67 -18.98 -18.87
CA PHE A 670 -21.22 -20.29 -18.60
C PHE A 670 -22.75 -20.20 -18.44
N PRO A 671 -23.55 -20.44 -19.49
CA PRO A 671 -25.01 -20.35 -19.37
C PRO A 671 -25.57 -21.35 -18.37
N TYR A 672 -26.80 -21.12 -17.93
CA TYR A 672 -27.61 -22.08 -17.17
C TYR A 672 -28.40 -22.96 -18.14
N TRP A 673 -28.34 -24.28 -17.97
CA TRP A 673 -29.18 -25.24 -18.70
C TRP A 673 -30.38 -25.69 -17.88
N ASP A 674 -31.57 -25.33 -18.34
CA ASP A 674 -32.82 -25.81 -17.75
C ASP A 674 -33.14 -27.22 -18.28
N LYS A 675 -32.96 -28.24 -17.43
CA LYS A 675 -33.25 -29.64 -17.77
C LYS A 675 -34.72 -29.90 -18.14
N ARG A 676 -35.66 -29.03 -17.76
CA ARG A 676 -37.11 -29.17 -18.07
C ARG A 676 -37.47 -28.46 -19.38
N ALA A 677 -36.95 -27.25 -19.61
CA ALA A 677 -37.19 -26.49 -20.84
C ALA A 677 -36.30 -26.92 -22.02
N GLN A 678 -35.22 -27.67 -21.76
CA GLN A 678 -34.17 -28.01 -22.74
C GLN A 678 -33.59 -26.77 -23.45
N ALA A 679 -33.38 -25.71 -22.67
CA ALA A 679 -32.94 -24.41 -23.13
C ALA A 679 -31.81 -23.85 -22.26
N THR A 680 -30.94 -23.04 -22.87
CA THR A 680 -29.95 -22.25 -22.15
C THR A 680 -30.45 -20.84 -21.86
N ASP A 681 -30.27 -20.37 -20.62
CA ASP A 681 -30.28 -18.94 -20.32
C ASP A 681 -28.85 -18.46 -20.04
N ALA A 682 -28.36 -17.52 -20.85
CA ALA A 682 -27.07 -16.84 -20.63
C ALA A 682 -27.19 -15.64 -19.65
N GLY A 683 -28.42 -15.33 -19.23
CA GLY A 683 -28.78 -14.14 -18.49
C GLY A 683 -29.14 -12.95 -19.37
N VAL A 684 -29.76 -11.97 -18.76
CA VAL A 684 -30.11 -10.65 -19.30
C VAL A 684 -29.64 -9.56 -18.34
N TYR A 685 -29.28 -8.40 -18.86
CA TYR A 685 -28.79 -7.24 -18.10
C TYR A 685 -29.76 -6.08 -18.27
N CYS A 686 -30.06 -5.33 -17.20
CA CYS A 686 -30.99 -4.19 -17.28
C CYS A 686 -30.36 -3.02 -18.03
N THR A 687 -31.02 -2.55 -19.09
CA THR A 687 -30.50 -1.46 -19.93
C THR A 687 -30.41 -0.15 -19.14
N ALA A 688 -31.38 0.14 -18.26
CA ALA A 688 -31.36 1.35 -17.43
C ALA A 688 -30.16 1.41 -16.48
N CYS A 689 -29.84 0.31 -15.78
CA CYS A 689 -28.65 0.24 -14.92
C CYS A 689 -27.35 0.44 -15.71
N ALA A 690 -27.24 -0.21 -16.87
CA ALA A 690 -26.06 -0.13 -17.72
C ALA A 690 -25.91 1.22 -18.44
N TYR A 691 -27.01 1.95 -18.67
CA TYR A 691 -27.01 3.28 -19.29
C TYR A 691 -26.63 4.37 -18.26
N PHE A 692 -27.33 4.40 -17.13
CA PHE A 692 -27.18 5.43 -16.09
C PHE A 692 -25.73 5.62 -15.63
N TRP A 693 -25.00 4.51 -15.41
CA TRP A 693 -23.59 4.55 -15.01
C TRP A 693 -22.59 4.78 -16.15
N ARG A 694 -23.00 4.75 -17.43
CA ARG A 694 -22.09 4.86 -18.58
C ARG A 694 -22.09 6.21 -19.29
N GLU A 695 -23.12 7.04 -19.15
CA GLU A 695 -23.13 8.39 -19.74
C GLU A 695 -22.82 9.47 -18.69
N GLU A 696 -23.62 9.61 -17.62
CA GLU A 696 -23.44 10.61 -16.54
C GLU A 696 -21.99 10.65 -16.00
N VAL A 697 -21.51 9.50 -15.50
CA VAL A 697 -20.27 9.43 -14.68
C VAL A 697 -18.99 9.37 -15.52
N LEU A 698 -19.07 9.07 -16.82
CA LEU A 698 -17.89 8.95 -17.70
C LEU A 698 -17.63 10.20 -18.55
N PHE A 699 -18.63 11.04 -18.84
CA PHE A 699 -18.46 12.20 -19.70
C PHE A 699 -18.22 13.52 -18.96
N ASP A 700 -18.88 13.75 -17.83
CA ASP A 700 -18.92 15.07 -17.18
C ASP A 700 -17.81 15.28 -16.12
N GLY A 701 -17.03 14.23 -15.81
CA GLY A 701 -15.90 14.26 -14.86
C GLY A 701 -16.28 14.43 -13.38
N ARG A 702 -17.46 14.98 -13.11
CA ARG A 702 -18.18 14.86 -11.84
C ARG A 702 -18.64 13.40 -11.70
N GLY A 703 -18.19 12.73 -10.63
CA GLY A 703 -18.80 11.48 -10.19
C GLY A 703 -20.20 11.71 -9.60
N PRO A 704 -20.77 10.73 -8.86
CA PRO A 704 -22.10 10.80 -8.23
C PRO A 704 -22.31 11.89 -7.16
N TRP A 705 -21.43 12.88 -7.10
CA TRP A 705 -21.38 14.03 -6.20
C TRP A 705 -21.93 15.32 -6.85
N GLY A 706 -22.30 15.27 -8.13
CA GLY A 706 -23.03 16.35 -8.80
C GLY A 706 -24.55 16.31 -8.54
N CYS A 707 -25.07 15.14 -8.15
CA CYS A 707 -26.42 14.92 -7.67
C CYS A 707 -26.48 15.22 -6.16
N GLU A 708 -27.53 15.90 -5.67
CA GLU A 708 -27.67 16.17 -4.22
C GLU A 708 -27.96 14.90 -3.39
N GLU A 709 -28.38 13.80 -4.03
CA GLU A 709 -28.47 12.47 -3.44
C GLU A 709 -27.64 11.46 -4.26
N PRO A 710 -26.74 10.66 -3.63
CA PRO A 710 -25.94 9.67 -4.34
C PRO A 710 -26.79 8.45 -4.75
N CYS A 711 -26.54 7.90 -5.93
CA CYS A 711 -27.24 6.70 -6.42
C CYS A 711 -27.12 5.53 -5.41
N PRO A 712 -28.22 4.97 -4.87
CA PRO A 712 -28.16 3.94 -3.83
C PRO A 712 -27.64 2.56 -4.28
N LEU A 713 -27.31 2.40 -5.58
CA LEU A 713 -26.77 1.17 -6.17
C LEU A 713 -25.48 1.49 -6.90
N GLY A 714 -24.38 0.85 -6.47
CA GLY A 714 -23.06 1.01 -7.08
C GLY A 714 -22.99 0.59 -8.56
N TRP A 715 -21.88 0.94 -9.20
CA TRP A 715 -21.63 0.73 -10.63
C TRP A 715 -21.72 -0.73 -11.07
N GLU A 716 -21.56 -1.67 -10.15
CA GLU A 716 -21.60 -3.12 -10.35
C GLU A 716 -23.01 -3.61 -10.70
N SER A 717 -24.04 -2.82 -10.37
CA SER A 717 -25.43 -3.02 -10.83
C SER A 717 -25.53 -3.08 -12.36
N SER A 718 -24.69 -2.33 -13.09
CA SER A 718 -24.55 -2.37 -14.55
C SER A 718 -24.16 -3.74 -15.10
N PHE A 719 -23.48 -4.55 -14.28
CA PHE A 719 -22.94 -5.87 -14.62
C PHE A 719 -23.70 -7.02 -13.92
N ARG A 720 -24.83 -6.70 -13.26
CA ARG A 720 -25.72 -7.69 -12.65
C ARG A 720 -26.61 -8.34 -13.72
N ALA A 721 -26.36 -9.62 -13.97
CA ALA A 721 -27.24 -10.45 -14.78
C ALA A 721 -28.43 -10.99 -13.95
N TYR A 722 -29.57 -11.11 -14.62
CA TYR A 722 -30.80 -11.76 -14.16
C TYR A 722 -31.11 -12.94 -15.07
N ARG A 723 -31.99 -13.86 -14.66
CA ARG A 723 -32.65 -14.72 -15.64
C ARG A 723 -33.65 -13.91 -16.44
N GLU A 724 -33.94 -14.35 -17.66
CA GLU A 724 -34.94 -13.71 -18.52
C GLU A 724 -36.33 -13.63 -17.86
N ALA A 725 -36.69 -14.64 -17.06
CA ALA A 725 -37.94 -14.68 -16.30
C ALA A 725 -37.93 -13.81 -15.02
N ASP A 726 -36.75 -13.47 -14.49
CA ASP A 726 -36.61 -12.77 -13.21
C ASP A 726 -36.44 -11.25 -13.41
N LEU A 727 -36.11 -10.79 -14.62
CA LEU A 727 -35.84 -9.39 -14.94
C LEU A 727 -37.05 -8.44 -14.73
N PRO A 728 -38.30 -8.77 -15.11
CA PRO A 728 -39.42 -7.83 -14.93
C PRO A 728 -39.63 -7.38 -13.48
N GLN A 729 -39.46 -8.30 -12.52
CA GLN A 729 -39.54 -8.00 -11.09
C GLN A 729 -38.40 -7.08 -10.61
N HIS A 730 -37.23 -7.13 -11.26
CA HIS A 730 -36.18 -6.13 -11.01
C HIS A 730 -36.58 -4.76 -11.55
N VAL A 731 -37.15 -4.67 -12.76
CA VAL A 731 -37.54 -3.40 -13.40
C VAL A 731 -38.51 -2.61 -12.51
N GLU A 732 -39.55 -3.26 -11.97
CA GLU A 732 -40.51 -2.67 -11.01
C GLU A 732 -39.83 -1.96 -9.83
N THR A 733 -38.65 -2.45 -9.41
CA THR A 733 -37.89 -1.98 -8.24
C THR A 733 -36.55 -1.34 -8.62
N CYS A 734 -36.33 -1.02 -9.90
CA CYS A 734 -35.03 -0.56 -10.39
C CYS A 734 -34.87 0.96 -10.22
N LEU A 735 -34.04 1.38 -9.26
CA LEU A 735 -33.79 2.80 -9.00
C LEU A 735 -33.27 3.58 -10.22
N SER A 736 -32.51 2.94 -11.12
CA SER A 736 -32.07 3.56 -12.38
C SER A 736 -33.23 3.79 -13.39
N VAL A 737 -34.29 2.98 -13.33
CA VAL A 737 -35.52 3.24 -14.11
C VAL A 737 -36.27 4.42 -13.50
N HIS A 738 -36.54 4.38 -12.19
CA HIS A 738 -37.22 5.48 -11.48
C HIS A 738 -36.50 6.83 -11.63
N ALA A 739 -35.16 6.86 -11.67
CA ALA A 739 -34.39 8.08 -11.94
C ALA A 739 -34.62 8.63 -13.37
N LEU A 740 -34.64 7.76 -14.39
CA LEU A 740 -34.94 8.12 -15.79
C LEU A 740 -36.43 8.44 -16.03
N GLU A 741 -37.31 8.10 -15.09
CA GLU A 741 -38.71 8.56 -15.07
C GLU A 741 -38.87 9.93 -14.40
N MET A 742 -38.20 10.16 -13.27
CA MET A 742 -38.31 11.42 -12.51
C MET A 742 -37.58 12.60 -13.19
N ASN A 743 -36.51 12.36 -13.94
CA ASN A 743 -35.75 13.42 -14.60
C ASN A 743 -35.62 13.18 -16.12
N PRO A 744 -36.60 13.66 -16.94
CA PRO A 744 -36.66 13.36 -18.37
C PRO A 744 -35.48 13.88 -19.20
N GLU A 745 -34.72 14.85 -18.69
CA GLU A 745 -33.52 15.38 -19.36
C GLU A 745 -32.35 14.37 -19.35
N LEU A 746 -32.38 13.38 -18.45
CA LEU A 746 -31.42 12.27 -18.40
C LEU A 746 -31.73 11.14 -19.40
N ARG A 747 -32.79 11.28 -20.21
CA ARG A 747 -33.11 10.30 -21.25
C ARG A 747 -32.23 10.52 -22.48
N PRO A 748 -31.74 9.45 -23.13
CA PRO A 748 -30.92 9.59 -24.33
C PRO A 748 -31.69 10.39 -25.38
N HIS A 749 -31.11 11.52 -25.82
CA HIS A 749 -31.69 12.32 -26.88
C HIS A 749 -31.81 11.49 -28.18
N ASP A 750 -32.92 11.63 -28.91
CA ASP A 750 -33.17 10.88 -30.15
C ASP A 750 -32.17 11.24 -31.26
N VAL A 751 -31.07 10.49 -31.33
CA VAL A 751 -30.13 10.54 -32.46
C VAL A 751 -30.78 9.86 -33.67
N ASN A 752 -31.24 10.67 -34.62
CA ASN A 752 -31.68 10.24 -35.96
C ASN A 752 -30.47 10.00 -36.88
#